data_AF-A0A2G0V8C1-F1
#
_entry.id   AF-A0A2G0V8C1-F1
#
_cell.length_a   1.000
_cell.length_b   1.000
_cell.length_c   1.000
_cell.angle_alpha   90.00
_cell.angle_beta   90.00
_cell.angle_gamma   90.00
#
_symmetry.space_group_name_H-M   'P 1'
#
loop_
_entity.id
_entity.type
_entity.pdbx_description
1 polymer ?
#
loop_
_entity_poly.entity_id
_entity_poly.type
_entity_poly.pdbx_seq_one_letter_code
_entity_poly.pdbx_strand_id
1 'polypeptide(L)'
;MLEHDSTLIRRPVLVGHQHIEGVWFSHERFDEQERARLILDQWQTGSSAYRFADGDLLRFGQPLSVMCETQVGWPLIRQGDALCSALLTPQEARSLPAADVWLVRASHVSALQLRDARLINPAQWLDVSGYTLLETYDCRRALPEPVVEPPAIASDVREILGGALRPVSPEREDVMKALLERKGSAPEKIPDQAAGRPADNPWKSPEVASLPWLKLGISGILVAAFIWMAVNDKKGQTMSPPAADSPDVGAVILGILISATLFTLLLLWIRRFFAGQPSGAYGVPQSQSQPGIAPRATPTKPRVNRWRRWLTRLTLRSPLSALYGKRQAEYMRRMMEMFEDGDLEEALRHAIPLEGGQSTGEQAFGTPQRRQELVVGERSGPANAMLFEDDFKDRLKHLYRKSFERLDREGRVEEAVFVLAELLKERQEALDYLEKHERYQQAADLALTWDMPPAVIVRLLCLAGNWQRAVLVARRDDAFADAVMMLEQKQPESAGRLRLEWAESLIGKGLWLQAVDAIWSLPGERARAAQWLLDAEAAGGRLAIRALVKRAILLPDTLAAYGEWVEQLRDDPQRFAERAALAEALLQHQSHAKALAWLTGATIHAIIADEANGQGRLTHNQLQALVIMSKDKLLQADLPGKALPRRGKQPLDSVEATLEWSAPAMGSRVILDAVALEDSRYLLALGEAGAVVVDASGKRLFHFSVPAQAIVMAHSRQVALVLVRRSEAWRISKLDLVNRTATDLGVHKFDVFARIFNGSSWTIGQNRQLRVVDVDRGLETLWHVSDLPGRILGLKDDAHGEYLWLYDPESGSELWHYRLPDRRLMSREPASKTVFDDGRQLFSASSDVVEIRIKREREDDPVLVIEQRGSRKGYRLPGCIEGPEDDPVEVLLLEHWLLTGYLVSDDETRWQFIHRNSDRLCATLQWPRPEVRTRLSGADWLMFDDQGRLSHINAEEGTQRNLTIN
;
A
#
# COMPACT_ATOMS: atom_id res chain seq x y z
N MET A 1 -53.22 -21.00 60.44
CA MET A 1 -53.78 -20.42 59.20
C MET A 1 -54.27 -19.03 59.52
N LEU A 2 -53.49 -18.02 59.16
CA LEU A 2 -53.91 -16.62 59.07
C LEU A 2 -53.57 -16.23 57.63
N GLU A 3 -54.60 -16.15 56.79
CA GLU A 3 -54.49 -15.69 55.41
C GLU A 3 -53.93 -14.28 55.42
N HIS A 4 -52.71 -14.12 54.89
CA HIS A 4 -52.18 -12.80 54.58
C HIS A 4 -52.98 -12.25 53.42
N ASP A 5 -53.62 -11.10 53.64
CA ASP A 5 -54.32 -10.31 52.63
C ASP A 5 -53.36 -10.02 51.47
N SER A 6 -53.44 -10.81 50.40
CA SER A 6 -52.53 -10.71 49.27
C SER A 6 -52.89 -9.46 48.47
N THR A 7 -52.05 -8.42 48.58
CA THR A 7 -52.13 -7.20 47.77
C THR A 7 -52.11 -7.57 46.29
N LEU A 8 -53.27 -7.43 45.66
CA LEU A 8 -53.53 -7.88 44.30
C LEU A 8 -52.99 -6.84 43.31
N ILE A 9 -51.93 -7.19 42.57
CA ILE A 9 -51.28 -6.28 41.63
C ILE A 9 -52.14 -6.12 40.37
N ARG A 10 -52.55 -4.88 40.06
CA ARG A 10 -53.48 -4.60 38.96
C ARG A 10 -52.88 -4.82 37.57
N ARG A 11 -51.57 -4.65 37.42
CA ARG A 11 -50.83 -4.79 36.14
C ARG A 11 -49.66 -5.76 36.32
N PRO A 12 -49.90 -7.09 36.27
CA PRO A 12 -48.90 -8.08 36.63
C PRO A 12 -47.81 -8.31 35.57
N VAL A 13 -47.87 -7.63 34.41
CA VAL A 13 -46.94 -7.80 33.29
C VAL A 13 -46.49 -6.43 32.78
N LEU A 14 -45.20 -6.31 32.45
CA LEU A 14 -44.64 -5.14 31.76
C LEU A 14 -44.96 -5.19 30.26
N VAL A 15 -45.40 -4.06 29.71
CA VAL A 15 -45.88 -3.92 28.32
C VAL A 15 -45.23 -2.68 27.71
N GLY A 16 -44.95 -2.74 26.42
CA GLY A 16 -44.34 -1.67 25.64
C GLY A 16 -42.83 -1.54 25.84
N HIS A 17 -42.30 -0.41 25.35
CA HIS A 17 -40.89 -0.06 25.52
C HIS A 17 -40.62 0.40 26.96
N GLN A 18 -39.71 -0.28 27.65
CA GLN A 18 -39.31 0.03 29.02
C GLN A 18 -37.78 -0.04 29.16
N HIS A 19 -37.25 0.74 30.11
CA HIS A 19 -35.86 0.62 30.55
C HIS A 19 -35.75 -0.44 31.64
N ILE A 20 -35.22 -1.60 31.28
CA ILE A 20 -35.07 -2.76 32.17
C ILE A 20 -33.66 -2.81 32.75
N GLU A 21 -33.54 -3.24 34.00
CA GLU A 21 -32.25 -3.39 34.71
C GLU A 21 -31.92 -4.85 35.02
N GLY A 22 -32.79 -5.78 34.63
CA GLY A 22 -32.49 -7.20 34.71
C GLY A 22 -33.55 -8.04 34.00
N VAL A 23 -33.27 -9.34 33.93
CA VAL A 23 -34.16 -10.36 33.36
C VAL A 23 -34.17 -11.58 34.27
N TRP A 24 -35.36 -12.13 34.48
CA TRP A 24 -35.55 -13.37 35.25
C TRP A 24 -35.81 -14.56 34.32
N PHE A 25 -35.07 -15.65 34.53
CA PHE A 25 -35.23 -16.92 33.82
C PHE A 25 -35.75 -17.99 34.78
N SER A 26 -37.03 -18.35 34.64
CA SER A 26 -37.68 -19.36 35.50
C SER A 26 -37.16 -20.76 35.24
N HIS A 27 -36.89 -21.53 36.29
CA HIS A 27 -36.52 -22.94 36.17
C HIS A 27 -37.65 -23.83 35.62
N GLU A 28 -38.90 -23.37 35.71
CA GLU A 28 -40.07 -24.07 35.18
C GLU A 28 -40.11 -24.05 33.64
N ARG A 29 -39.49 -23.04 33.02
CA ARG A 29 -39.56 -22.81 31.56
C ARG A 29 -38.27 -23.16 30.84
N PHE A 30 -37.12 -23.01 31.50
CA PHE A 30 -35.80 -23.21 30.91
C PHE A 30 -35.01 -24.18 31.78
N ASP A 31 -34.32 -25.13 31.18
CA ASP A 31 -33.38 -25.99 31.91
C ASP A 31 -32.10 -25.22 32.33
N GLU A 32 -31.20 -25.87 33.06
CA GLU A 32 -29.98 -25.20 33.52
C GLU A 32 -29.05 -24.75 32.38
N GLN A 33 -28.93 -25.54 31.30
CA GLN A 33 -28.07 -25.22 30.17
C GLN A 33 -28.65 -24.09 29.33
N GLU A 34 -29.96 -24.09 29.11
CA GLU A 34 -30.69 -23.02 28.43
C GLU A 34 -30.59 -21.71 29.20
N ARG A 35 -30.77 -21.72 30.54
CA ARG A 35 -30.57 -20.51 31.36
C ARG A 35 -29.14 -20.01 31.29
N ALA A 36 -28.14 -20.89 31.35
CA ALA A 36 -26.74 -20.49 31.20
C ALA A 36 -26.48 -19.83 29.84
N ARG A 37 -27.03 -20.39 28.76
CA ARG A 37 -26.94 -19.81 27.41
C ARG A 37 -27.64 -18.46 27.31
N LEU A 38 -28.86 -18.32 27.82
CA LEU A 38 -29.61 -17.07 27.81
C LEU A 38 -28.92 -15.97 28.63
N ILE A 39 -28.30 -16.33 29.76
CA ILE A 39 -27.48 -15.42 30.55
C ILE A 39 -26.27 -14.92 29.76
N LEU A 40 -25.59 -15.83 29.04
CA LEU A 40 -24.45 -15.47 28.19
C LEU A 40 -24.87 -14.60 27.00
N ASP A 41 -25.97 -14.92 26.34
CA ASP A 41 -26.49 -14.19 25.17
C ASP A 41 -26.88 -12.74 25.51
N GLN A 42 -27.28 -12.46 26.75
CA GLN A 42 -27.68 -11.14 27.23
C GLN A 42 -26.63 -10.49 28.15
N TRP A 43 -25.43 -11.07 28.26
CA TRP A 43 -24.42 -10.58 29.20
C TRP A 43 -23.87 -9.20 28.80
N GLN A 44 -23.60 -8.34 29.79
CA GLN A 44 -22.98 -7.03 29.62
C GLN A 44 -21.84 -6.86 30.64
N THR A 45 -20.86 -6.03 30.34
CA THR A 45 -19.79 -5.69 31.29
C THR A 45 -20.40 -5.06 32.55
N GLY A 46 -20.06 -5.59 33.73
CA GLY A 46 -20.63 -5.17 35.00
C GLY A 46 -21.93 -5.87 35.41
N SER A 47 -22.48 -6.75 34.57
CA SER A 47 -23.64 -7.58 34.94
C SER A 47 -23.29 -8.58 36.05
N SER A 48 -24.32 -9.02 36.78
CA SER A 48 -24.20 -10.07 37.79
C SER A 48 -25.34 -11.09 37.64
N ALA A 49 -25.02 -12.37 37.82
CA ALA A 49 -26.00 -13.46 37.73
C ALA A 49 -26.14 -14.18 39.07
N TYR A 50 -27.38 -14.45 39.47
CA TYR A 50 -27.72 -15.07 40.75
C TYR A 50 -28.63 -16.26 40.52
N ARG A 51 -28.32 -17.38 41.19
CA ARG A 51 -29.13 -18.59 41.18
C ARG A 51 -30.00 -18.67 42.43
N PHE A 52 -31.30 -18.70 42.23
CA PHE A 52 -32.30 -18.99 43.25
C PHE A 52 -32.83 -20.43 43.06
N ALA A 53 -33.60 -20.92 44.03
CA ALA A 53 -34.32 -22.18 43.88
C ALA A 53 -35.30 -22.14 42.69
N ASP A 54 -35.93 -20.99 42.46
CA ASP A 54 -37.01 -20.82 41.48
C ASP A 54 -36.55 -20.37 40.08
N GLY A 55 -35.26 -20.10 39.89
CA GLY A 55 -34.73 -19.60 38.61
C GLY A 55 -33.42 -18.84 38.76
N ASP A 56 -32.94 -18.31 37.64
CA ASP A 56 -31.73 -17.50 37.58
C ASP A 56 -32.08 -16.04 37.23
N LEU A 57 -31.46 -15.09 37.94
CA LEU A 57 -31.57 -13.65 37.72
C LEU A 57 -30.31 -13.16 37.00
N LEU A 58 -30.48 -12.47 35.88
CA LEU A 58 -29.45 -11.62 35.28
C LEU A 58 -29.74 -10.15 35.61
N ARG A 59 -28.85 -9.49 36.33
CA ARG A 59 -28.89 -8.05 36.58
C ARG A 59 -27.89 -7.35 35.66
N PHE A 60 -28.33 -6.34 34.93
CA PHE A 60 -27.49 -5.59 34.00
C PHE A 60 -26.60 -4.56 34.72
N GLY A 61 -25.43 -4.30 34.15
CA GLY A 61 -24.55 -3.21 34.57
C GLY A 61 -25.11 -1.82 34.21
N GLN A 62 -25.86 -1.72 33.10
CA GLN A 62 -26.57 -0.51 32.68
C GLN A 62 -28.01 -0.84 32.24
N PRO A 63 -28.99 0.08 32.39
CA PRO A 63 -30.36 -0.15 31.95
C PRO A 63 -30.46 -0.32 30.43
N LEU A 64 -31.26 -1.29 29.97
CA LEU A 64 -31.50 -1.58 28.55
C LEU A 64 -32.92 -1.18 28.15
N SER A 65 -33.08 -0.42 27.07
CA SER A 65 -34.41 -0.10 26.52
C SER A 65 -34.88 -1.24 25.61
N VAL A 66 -35.97 -1.92 25.99
CA VAL A 66 -36.51 -3.06 25.23
C VAL A 66 -38.02 -3.01 25.11
N MET A 67 -38.54 -3.58 24.02
CA MET A 67 -39.95 -3.97 23.93
C MET A 67 -40.15 -5.21 24.81
N CYS A 68 -40.91 -5.10 25.89
CA CYS A 68 -41.01 -6.15 26.92
C CYS A 68 -41.60 -7.46 26.38
N GLU A 69 -42.48 -7.38 25.39
CA GLU A 69 -43.21 -8.53 24.81
C GLU A 69 -42.34 -9.43 23.94
N THR A 70 -41.19 -8.94 23.45
CA THR A 70 -40.28 -9.73 22.61
C THR A 70 -39.24 -10.50 23.43
N GLN A 71 -39.20 -10.31 24.75
CA GLN A 71 -38.22 -10.94 25.63
C GLN A 71 -38.59 -12.38 25.99
N VAL A 72 -37.58 -13.24 26.02
CA VAL A 72 -37.73 -14.66 26.37
C VAL A 72 -37.89 -14.83 27.88
N GLY A 73 -37.11 -14.10 28.68
CA GLY A 73 -37.23 -14.03 30.14
C GLY A 73 -38.13 -12.89 30.61
N TRP A 74 -38.43 -12.82 31.91
CA TRP A 74 -39.26 -11.75 32.45
C TRP A 74 -38.43 -10.48 32.67
N PRO A 75 -38.74 -9.37 31.98
CA PRO A 75 -38.03 -8.11 32.19
C PRO A 75 -38.26 -7.57 33.60
N LEU A 76 -37.26 -6.91 34.16
CA LEU A 76 -37.31 -6.30 35.48
C LEU A 76 -36.93 -4.83 35.39
N ILE A 77 -37.78 -3.96 35.94
CA ILE A 77 -37.53 -2.51 36.05
C ILE A 77 -37.18 -2.14 37.50
N ARG A 78 -36.39 -1.08 37.68
CA ARG A 78 -36.09 -0.57 39.02
C ARG A 78 -37.29 0.20 39.59
N GLN A 79 -37.69 -0.16 40.81
CA GLN A 79 -38.72 0.55 41.59
C GLN A 79 -38.22 0.76 43.01
N GLY A 80 -37.74 1.98 43.29
CA GLY A 80 -36.96 2.25 44.49
C GLY A 80 -35.64 1.47 44.44
N ASP A 81 -35.34 0.73 45.51
CA ASP A 81 -34.11 -0.07 45.61
C ASP A 81 -34.25 -1.48 45.00
N ALA A 82 -35.48 -1.91 44.70
CA ALA A 82 -35.79 -3.27 44.24
C ALA A 82 -35.99 -3.37 42.72
N LEU A 83 -35.76 -4.56 42.16
CA LEU A 83 -36.09 -4.94 40.78
C LEU A 83 -37.48 -5.59 40.73
N CYS A 84 -38.35 -5.15 39.82
CA CYS A 84 -39.74 -5.62 39.77
C CYS A 84 -40.15 -6.06 38.36
N SER A 85 -40.86 -7.18 38.25
CA SER A 85 -41.37 -7.71 36.97
C SER A 85 -42.69 -7.07 36.49
N ALA A 86 -43.18 -6.05 37.21
CA ALA A 86 -44.46 -5.39 36.96
C ALA A 86 -44.36 -3.88 37.24
N LEU A 87 -45.24 -3.09 36.62
CA LEU A 87 -45.35 -1.67 36.92
C LEU A 87 -46.29 -1.47 38.12
N LEU A 88 -45.71 -1.17 39.30
CA LEU A 88 -46.47 -0.99 40.52
C LEU A 88 -46.88 0.47 40.70
N THR A 89 -48.09 0.70 41.22
CA THR A 89 -48.48 2.01 41.72
C THR A 89 -47.76 2.32 43.03
N PRO A 90 -47.58 3.60 43.40
CA PRO A 90 -46.94 3.97 44.67
C PRO A 90 -47.64 3.39 45.92
N GLN A 91 -48.94 3.09 45.84
CA GLN A 91 -49.69 2.45 46.92
C GLN A 91 -49.40 0.95 47.01
N GLU A 92 -49.36 0.25 45.87
CA GLU A 92 -48.98 -1.17 45.79
C GLU A 92 -47.54 -1.37 46.28
N ALA A 93 -46.59 -0.55 45.82
CA ALA A 93 -45.19 -0.65 46.22
C ALA A 93 -44.96 -0.48 47.74
N ARG A 94 -45.72 0.41 48.40
CA ARG A 94 -45.63 0.60 49.87
C ARG A 94 -46.20 -0.57 50.68
N SER A 95 -47.08 -1.37 50.07
CA SER A 95 -47.75 -2.48 50.74
C SER A 95 -46.97 -3.80 50.63
N LEU A 96 -45.92 -3.84 49.80
CA LEU A 96 -45.10 -5.03 49.61
C LEU A 96 -44.00 -5.16 50.69
N PRO A 97 -43.62 -6.40 51.06
CA PRO A 97 -42.50 -6.63 51.95
C PRO A 97 -41.18 -6.19 51.32
N ALA A 98 -40.22 -5.75 52.15
CA ALA A 98 -38.89 -5.37 51.69
C ALA A 98 -38.18 -6.56 51.00
N ALA A 99 -37.74 -6.35 49.77
CA ALA A 99 -37.07 -7.34 48.94
C ALA A 99 -36.07 -6.66 48.00
N ASP A 100 -35.09 -7.42 47.51
CA ASP A 100 -34.22 -6.95 46.43
C ASP A 100 -34.87 -7.17 45.06
N VAL A 101 -35.73 -8.19 44.96
CA VAL A 101 -36.46 -8.53 43.73
C VAL A 101 -37.91 -8.90 44.05
N TRP A 102 -38.84 -8.31 43.32
CA TRP A 102 -40.26 -8.65 43.31
C TRP A 102 -40.65 -9.31 41.99
N LEU A 103 -41.03 -10.58 42.05
CA LEU A 103 -41.57 -11.30 40.90
C LEU A 103 -43.08 -11.43 41.05
N VAL A 104 -43.84 -10.85 40.12
CA VAL A 104 -45.30 -10.89 40.12
C VAL A 104 -45.78 -12.03 39.22
N ARG A 105 -46.42 -13.05 39.81
CA ARG A 105 -47.01 -14.20 39.13
C ARG A 105 -48.50 -14.26 39.41
N ALA A 106 -49.34 -14.21 38.38
CA ALA A 106 -50.81 -14.29 38.52
C ALA A 106 -51.37 -13.34 39.61
N SER A 107 -50.84 -12.12 39.70
CA SER A 107 -51.16 -11.09 40.69
C SER A 107 -50.65 -11.31 42.12
N HIS A 108 -49.92 -12.40 42.38
CA HIS A 108 -49.18 -12.65 43.63
C HIS A 108 -47.73 -12.21 43.52
N VAL A 109 -47.19 -11.61 44.58
CA VAL A 109 -45.79 -11.17 44.62
C VAL A 109 -44.93 -12.18 45.38
N SER A 110 -43.88 -12.67 44.72
CA SER A 110 -42.77 -13.36 45.36
C SER A 110 -41.66 -12.36 45.65
N ALA A 111 -41.32 -12.22 46.94
CA ALA A 111 -40.28 -11.33 47.43
C ALA A 111 -38.99 -12.12 47.66
N LEU A 112 -37.96 -11.81 46.87
CA LEU A 112 -36.66 -12.48 46.90
C LEU A 112 -35.55 -11.54 47.39
N GLN A 113 -34.59 -12.13 48.10
CA GLN A 113 -33.42 -11.42 48.65
C GLN A 113 -32.16 -11.98 48.00
N LEU A 114 -31.25 -11.12 47.53
CA LEU A 114 -30.02 -11.53 46.85
C LEU A 114 -29.11 -12.37 47.75
N ARG A 115 -29.16 -12.16 49.07
CA ARG A 115 -28.40 -12.96 50.05
C ARG A 115 -28.80 -14.45 50.08
N ASP A 116 -30.01 -14.78 49.62
CA ASP A 116 -30.52 -16.15 49.60
C ASP A 116 -30.16 -16.86 48.28
N ALA A 117 -29.54 -16.15 47.35
CA ALA A 117 -29.10 -16.68 46.06
C ALA A 117 -27.61 -17.03 46.05
N ARG A 118 -27.25 -18.02 45.23
CA ARG A 118 -25.85 -18.33 44.92
C ARG A 118 -25.40 -17.44 43.77
N LEU A 119 -24.33 -16.69 43.97
CA LEU A 119 -23.68 -15.95 42.86
C LEU A 119 -23.13 -16.95 41.83
N ILE A 120 -23.54 -16.78 40.58
CA ILE A 120 -23.05 -17.56 39.45
C ILE A 120 -21.78 -16.88 38.93
N ASN A 121 -20.76 -17.67 38.58
CA ASN A 121 -19.61 -17.19 37.82
C ASN A 121 -19.67 -17.77 36.39
N PRO A 122 -20.23 -17.02 35.42
CA PRO A 122 -20.35 -17.50 34.03
C PRO A 122 -19.00 -17.82 33.36
N ALA A 123 -17.87 -17.31 33.88
CA ALA A 123 -16.56 -17.63 33.33
C ALA A 123 -16.22 -19.12 33.37
N GLN A 124 -16.81 -19.88 34.32
CA GLN A 124 -16.63 -21.33 34.41
C GLN A 124 -17.33 -22.11 33.30
N TRP A 125 -18.26 -21.47 32.58
CA TRP A 125 -18.96 -22.08 31.45
C TRP A 125 -18.22 -21.91 30.12
N LEU A 126 -17.18 -21.06 30.10
CA LEU A 126 -16.43 -20.74 28.89
C LEU A 126 -15.24 -21.70 28.74
N ASP A 127 -15.27 -22.52 27.70
CA ASP A 127 -14.11 -23.31 27.29
C ASP A 127 -13.11 -22.43 26.53
N VAL A 128 -11.97 -22.17 27.16
CA VAL A 128 -10.88 -21.36 26.60
C VAL A 128 -9.77 -22.21 25.97
N SER A 129 -9.89 -23.54 25.98
CA SER A 129 -8.85 -24.45 25.46
C SER A 129 -8.56 -24.27 23.96
N GLY A 130 -9.51 -23.74 23.20
CA GLY A 130 -9.36 -23.40 21.79
C GLY A 130 -8.58 -22.09 21.49
N TYR A 131 -8.20 -21.33 22.52
CA TYR A 131 -7.39 -20.11 22.34
C TYR A 131 -5.90 -20.45 22.44
N THR A 132 -5.17 -20.26 21.35
CA THR A 132 -3.71 -20.38 21.35
C THR A 132 -3.10 -19.23 22.15
N LEU A 133 -2.58 -19.54 23.34
CA LEU A 133 -1.77 -18.58 24.11
C LEU A 133 -0.43 -18.41 23.40
N LEU A 134 -0.27 -17.30 22.68
CA LEU A 134 1.01 -16.94 22.08
C LEU A 134 1.96 -16.42 23.15
N GLU A 135 3.24 -16.81 23.10
CA GLU A 135 4.26 -16.25 23.98
C GLU A 135 4.28 -14.73 23.87
N THR A 136 4.25 -14.05 25.01
CA THR A 136 4.35 -12.60 25.07
C THR A 136 5.75 -12.18 24.67
N TYR A 137 5.84 -11.29 23.67
CA TYR A 137 7.12 -10.72 23.29
C TYR A 137 7.65 -9.83 24.42
N ASP A 138 8.85 -10.13 24.91
CA ASP A 138 9.50 -9.29 25.91
C ASP A 138 10.02 -8.00 25.24
N CYS A 139 9.27 -6.91 25.38
CA CYS A 139 9.61 -5.59 24.86
C CYS A 139 10.94 -5.02 25.37
N ARG A 140 11.57 -5.64 26.39
CA ARG A 140 12.92 -5.28 26.87
C ARG A 140 14.04 -5.81 25.96
N ARG A 141 13.76 -6.82 25.12
CA ARG A 141 14.72 -7.32 24.14
C ARG A 141 14.69 -6.44 22.89
N ALA A 142 15.86 -5.97 22.45
CA ALA A 142 15.97 -5.31 21.17
C ALA A 142 15.80 -6.36 20.06
N LEU A 143 14.89 -6.09 19.12
CA LEU A 143 14.85 -6.86 17.88
C LEU A 143 16.19 -6.67 17.15
N PRO A 144 16.77 -7.73 16.55
CA PRO A 144 17.93 -7.57 15.71
C PRO A 144 17.58 -6.60 14.57
N GLU A 145 18.49 -5.67 14.29
CA GLU A 145 18.31 -4.83 13.10
C GLU A 145 18.26 -5.73 11.86
N PRO A 146 17.29 -5.53 10.98
CA PRO A 146 17.21 -6.31 9.76
C PRO A 146 18.49 -6.11 8.97
N VAL A 147 19.19 -7.20 8.70
CA VAL A 147 20.43 -7.19 7.93
C VAL A 147 20.09 -6.84 6.48
N VAL A 148 20.22 -5.57 6.14
CA VAL A 148 20.20 -5.11 4.75
C VAL A 148 21.63 -5.20 4.25
N GLU A 149 22.05 -6.39 3.82
CA GLU A 149 23.32 -6.53 3.11
C GLU A 149 23.17 -5.89 1.72
N PRO A 150 23.83 -4.75 1.43
CA PRO A 150 23.88 -4.26 0.07
C PRO A 150 24.64 -5.31 -0.75
N PRO A 151 24.05 -5.91 -1.79
CA PRO A 151 24.79 -6.86 -2.58
C PRO A 151 25.95 -6.15 -3.26
N ALA A 152 27.15 -6.71 -3.10
CA ALA A 152 28.28 -6.38 -3.95
C ALA A 152 28.01 -6.95 -5.35
N ILE A 153 27.17 -6.29 -6.13
CA ILE A 153 27.13 -6.54 -7.57
C ILE A 153 28.35 -5.81 -8.13
N ALA A 154 29.19 -6.56 -8.85
CA ALA A 154 30.22 -5.99 -9.70
C ALA A 154 29.54 -5.01 -10.66
N SER A 155 29.67 -3.71 -10.39
CA SER A 155 29.04 -2.66 -11.19
C SER A 155 29.73 -2.49 -12.56
N ASP A 156 30.86 -3.17 -12.77
CA ASP A 156 31.65 -3.08 -13.99
C ASP A 156 31.46 -4.34 -14.87
N VAL A 157 31.09 -4.12 -16.13
CA VAL A 157 31.01 -5.16 -17.18
C VAL A 157 32.35 -5.92 -17.28
N ARG A 158 33.48 -5.24 -17.04
CA ARG A 158 34.82 -5.86 -17.05
C ARG A 158 35.05 -6.81 -15.87
N GLU A 159 34.50 -6.50 -14.69
CA GLU A 159 34.57 -7.39 -13.53
C GLU A 159 33.72 -8.64 -13.73
N ILE A 160 32.55 -8.52 -14.40
CA ILE A 160 31.66 -9.65 -14.71
C ILE A 160 32.27 -10.57 -15.78
N LEU A 161 32.93 -9.98 -16.79
CA LEU A 161 33.56 -10.74 -17.87
C LEU A 161 34.91 -11.36 -17.48
N GLY A 162 35.58 -10.88 -16.42
CA GLY A 162 36.79 -11.49 -15.88
C GLY A 162 38.11 -10.83 -16.30
N GLY A 163 39.22 -11.31 -15.73
CA GLY A 163 40.55 -10.69 -15.78
C GLY A 163 41.28 -10.68 -17.14
N ALA A 164 40.66 -11.19 -18.22
CA ALA A 164 41.23 -11.09 -19.57
C ALA A 164 41.22 -9.65 -20.12
N LEU A 165 40.32 -8.80 -19.62
CA LEU A 165 40.23 -7.40 -20.00
C LEU A 165 41.11 -6.52 -19.09
N ARG A 166 42.25 -6.05 -19.61
CA ARG A 166 43.14 -5.12 -18.88
C ARG A 166 42.46 -3.78 -18.54
N PRO A 167 42.89 -3.08 -17.47
CA PRO A 167 42.32 -1.78 -17.08
C PRO A 167 42.43 -0.73 -18.19
N VAL A 168 41.46 0.20 -18.16
CA VAL A 168 41.32 1.29 -19.13
C VAL A 168 42.60 2.13 -19.19
N SER A 169 42.97 2.59 -20.39
CA SER A 169 44.13 3.47 -20.56
C SER A 169 43.87 4.86 -19.95
N PRO A 170 44.79 5.43 -19.15
CA PRO A 170 44.63 6.77 -18.59
C PRO A 170 44.49 7.85 -19.67
N GLU A 171 45.09 7.63 -20.85
CA GLU A 171 44.97 8.54 -22.00
C GLU A 171 43.52 8.66 -22.51
N ARG A 172 42.72 7.58 -22.42
CA ARG A 172 41.31 7.59 -22.82
C ARG A 172 40.49 8.47 -21.88
N GLU A 173 40.74 8.41 -20.57
CA GLU A 173 40.00 9.21 -19.58
C GLU A 173 40.26 10.71 -19.76
N ASP A 174 41.52 11.08 -20.02
CA ASP A 174 41.91 12.46 -20.28
C ASP A 174 41.26 13.01 -21.56
N VAL A 175 41.17 12.17 -22.60
CA VAL A 175 40.44 12.49 -23.85
C VAL A 175 38.95 12.68 -23.58
N MET A 176 38.32 11.79 -22.81
CA MET A 176 36.89 11.89 -22.48
C MET A 176 36.58 13.14 -21.63
N LYS A 177 37.43 13.47 -20.64
CA LYS A 177 37.32 14.71 -19.85
C LYS A 177 37.45 15.95 -20.73
N ALA A 178 38.45 15.99 -21.60
CA ALA A 178 38.66 17.11 -22.53
C ALA A 178 37.48 17.30 -23.51
N LEU A 179 36.82 16.22 -23.93
CA LEU A 179 35.62 16.28 -24.79
C LEU A 179 34.37 16.77 -24.03
N LEU A 180 34.26 16.47 -22.74
CA LEU A 180 33.15 16.91 -21.88
C LEU A 180 33.28 18.40 -21.50
N GLU A 181 34.47 18.84 -21.09
CA GLU A 181 34.76 20.23 -20.70
C GLU A 181 34.53 21.23 -21.85
N ARG A 182 34.84 20.83 -23.09
CA ARG A 182 34.72 21.70 -24.27
C ARG A 182 33.27 21.97 -24.71
N LYS A 183 32.31 21.14 -24.29
CA LYS A 183 30.86 21.35 -24.51
C LYS A 183 30.20 22.27 -23.49
N GLY A 184 30.79 22.42 -22.29
CA GLY A 184 30.33 23.37 -21.28
C GLY A 184 30.69 24.83 -21.59
N SER A 185 31.59 25.05 -22.55
CA SER A 185 32.21 26.34 -22.85
C SER A 185 31.72 26.94 -24.19
N ALA A 186 30.40 27.05 -24.39
CA ALA A 186 29.85 27.85 -25.48
C ALA A 186 29.72 29.31 -25.03
N PRO A 187 30.27 30.31 -25.76
CA PRO A 187 30.34 31.68 -25.25
C PRO A 187 28.98 32.38 -25.23
N GLU A 188 28.66 32.95 -24.07
CA GLU A 188 27.52 33.84 -23.81
C GLU A 188 27.94 35.31 -24.08
N LYS A 189 27.09 36.03 -24.83
CA LYS A 189 27.06 37.52 -25.06
C LYS A 189 28.14 38.13 -25.95
N ILE A 190 27.74 39.06 -26.85
CA ILE A 190 27.86 40.54 -26.72
C ILE A 190 26.74 41.24 -27.60
N PRO A 191 26.56 42.58 -27.67
CA PRO A 191 25.38 43.29 -27.15
C PRO A 191 24.57 44.08 -28.21
N ASP A 192 23.48 44.72 -27.75
CA ASP A 192 22.58 45.63 -28.47
C ASP A 192 23.28 46.77 -29.23
N GLN A 193 22.83 47.01 -30.47
CA GLN A 193 22.67 48.36 -31.04
C GLN A 193 21.66 48.37 -32.20
N ALA A 194 20.91 49.48 -32.27
CA ALA A 194 20.00 49.95 -33.31
C ALA A 194 18.51 49.54 -33.23
N ALA A 195 17.74 50.40 -32.56
CA ALA A 195 16.30 50.52 -32.71
C ALA A 195 15.92 51.41 -33.92
N GLY A 196 14.90 50.99 -34.65
CA GLY A 196 14.11 51.80 -35.59
C GLY A 196 12.68 51.23 -35.67
N ARG A 197 11.73 51.89 -34.98
CA ARG A 197 10.26 51.66 -34.89
C ARG A 197 9.51 52.05 -36.19
N PRO A 198 8.15 51.96 -36.28
CA PRO A 198 7.10 51.30 -35.44
C PRO A 198 6.21 50.32 -36.28
N ALA A 199 5.24 49.54 -35.78
CA ALA A 199 4.00 49.98 -35.10
C ALA A 199 3.16 48.83 -34.48
N ASP A 200 2.35 49.25 -33.50
CA ASP A 200 1.05 48.76 -32.99
C ASP A 200 0.94 47.57 -32.02
N ASN A 201 0.97 47.97 -30.73
CA ASN A 201 0.29 47.41 -29.55
C ASN A 201 -1.24 47.62 -29.64
N PRO A 202 -2.14 46.93 -28.89
CA PRO A 202 -2.11 46.82 -27.40
C PRO A 202 -2.60 45.46 -26.84
N TRP A 203 -2.23 44.98 -25.65
CA TRP A 203 -2.64 45.45 -24.31
C TRP A 203 -1.69 44.91 -23.23
N LYS A 204 -1.53 45.68 -22.16
CA LYS A 204 -0.54 45.55 -21.06
C LYS A 204 -1.19 45.11 -19.74
N SER A 205 -0.46 44.24 -19.01
CA SER A 205 0.04 44.35 -17.61
C SER A 205 -0.98 44.58 -16.46
N PRO A 206 -0.69 44.20 -15.18
CA PRO A 206 0.65 44.22 -14.56
C PRO A 206 0.99 43.09 -13.57
N GLU A 207 2.28 42.81 -13.42
CA GLU A 207 2.81 42.24 -12.16
C GLU A 207 4.13 42.90 -11.79
N VAL A 208 4.24 43.13 -10.48
CA VAL A 208 5.20 43.96 -9.77
C VAL A 208 6.39 43.10 -9.35
N ALA A 209 7.60 43.59 -9.63
CA ALA A 209 8.83 43.06 -9.06
C ALA A 209 9.08 43.71 -7.69
N SER A 210 9.43 42.90 -6.69
CA SER A 210 10.15 43.37 -5.50
C SER A 210 11.44 42.55 -5.33
N LEU A 211 12.55 43.28 -5.31
CA LEU A 211 13.90 42.81 -4.98
C LEU A 211 14.03 42.63 -3.45
N PRO A 212 14.89 41.71 -2.99
CA PRO A 212 16.03 42.18 -2.19
C PRO A 212 17.31 41.33 -2.41
N TRP A 213 18.31 41.88 -3.11
CA TRP A 213 19.68 41.31 -3.12
C TRP A 213 20.79 42.35 -2.87
N LEU A 214 20.43 43.49 -2.26
CA LEU A 214 21.36 44.57 -1.96
C LEU A 214 21.91 44.49 -0.51
N LYS A 215 22.37 43.31 -0.09
CA LYS A 215 23.14 43.16 1.19
C LYS A 215 24.38 42.26 1.13
N LEU A 216 24.76 41.66 0.00
CA LEU A 216 25.96 40.81 -0.09
C LEU A 216 27.16 41.43 -0.81
N GLY A 217 27.01 42.62 -1.40
CA GLY A 217 28.10 43.30 -2.14
C GLY A 217 29.07 44.12 -1.27
N ILE A 218 28.78 44.33 0.01
CA ILE A 218 29.55 45.28 0.85
C ILE A 218 30.61 44.56 1.71
N SER A 219 30.43 43.26 2.02
CA SER A 219 31.40 42.48 2.80
C SER A 219 32.62 42.03 1.99
N GLY A 220 32.48 41.78 0.68
CA GLY A 220 33.59 41.38 -0.19
C GLY A 220 34.58 42.51 -0.50
N ILE A 221 34.12 43.76 -0.54
CA ILE A 221 34.93 44.94 -0.87
C ILE A 221 35.84 45.34 0.30
N LEU A 222 35.40 45.16 1.55
CA LEU A 222 36.19 45.45 2.75
C LEU A 222 37.33 44.44 2.97
N VAL A 223 37.13 43.16 2.63
CA VAL A 223 38.17 42.13 2.76
C VAL A 223 39.25 42.28 1.66
N ALA A 224 38.86 42.66 0.45
CA ALA A 224 39.80 42.92 -0.64
C ALA A 224 40.65 44.19 -0.40
N ALA A 225 40.06 45.24 0.19
CA ALA A 225 40.79 46.46 0.54
C ALA A 225 41.82 46.23 1.66
N PHE A 226 41.54 45.33 2.61
CA PHE A 226 42.44 45.01 3.72
C PHE A 226 43.65 44.17 3.28
N ILE A 227 43.45 43.22 2.35
CA ILE A 227 44.56 42.43 1.75
C ILE A 227 45.46 43.32 0.88
N TRP A 228 44.90 44.32 0.20
CA TRP A 228 45.67 45.26 -0.61
C TRP A 228 46.51 46.24 0.24
N MET A 229 46.02 46.65 1.41
CA MET A 229 46.77 47.48 2.36
C MET A 229 47.88 46.69 3.10
N ALA A 230 47.69 45.39 3.37
CA ALA A 230 48.67 44.57 4.10
C ALA A 230 49.87 44.10 3.25
N VAL A 231 49.80 44.20 1.91
CA VAL A 231 50.84 43.71 0.99
C VAL A 231 51.80 44.81 0.52
N ASN A 232 51.46 46.09 0.73
CA ASN A 232 52.24 47.22 0.19
C ASN A 232 53.09 48.01 1.19
N ASP A 233 53.21 47.58 2.45
CA ASP A 233 53.99 48.33 3.45
C ASP A 233 55.24 47.58 3.92
N LYS A 234 56.30 47.66 3.10
CA LYS A 234 57.70 47.60 3.56
C LYS A 234 58.65 48.07 2.46
N LYS A 235 58.94 49.37 2.43
CA LYS A 235 60.30 49.88 2.14
C LYS A 235 60.40 51.38 2.45
N GLY A 236 61.03 51.68 3.59
CA GLY A 236 61.98 52.77 3.68
C GLY A 236 61.61 53.93 4.61
N GLN A 237 62.35 54.00 5.73
CA GLN A 237 62.80 55.23 6.41
C GLN A 237 61.71 56.03 7.15
N THR A 238 61.87 56.61 8.34
CA THR A 238 62.92 56.79 9.34
C THR A 238 62.25 57.52 10.52
N MET A 239 62.82 57.40 11.73
CA MET A 239 62.66 58.29 12.89
C MET A 239 61.35 58.29 13.72
N SER A 240 61.57 58.04 15.01
CA SER A 240 60.69 58.17 16.19
C SER A 240 60.21 59.61 16.49
N PRO A 241 59.47 59.85 17.60
CA PRO A 241 58.04 59.64 17.87
C PRO A 241 57.30 61.01 18.02
N PRO A 242 55.98 61.12 18.33
CA PRO A 242 55.49 60.98 19.72
C PRO A 242 54.02 60.50 19.90
N ALA A 243 53.74 60.12 21.16
CA ALA A 243 52.51 60.28 21.94
C ALA A 243 51.17 59.59 21.56
N ALA A 244 50.71 58.82 22.56
CA ALA A 244 49.37 58.36 22.94
C ALA A 244 48.13 58.92 22.20
N ASP A 245 47.24 58.01 21.78
CA ASP A 245 45.90 57.90 22.42
C ASP A 245 45.07 56.66 21.98
N SER A 246 44.35 56.12 22.97
CA SER A 246 43.18 55.21 23.00
C SER A 246 43.10 53.95 22.08
N PRO A 247 42.86 52.75 22.64
CA PRO A 247 42.56 51.55 21.85
C PRO A 247 41.11 51.53 21.35
N ASP A 248 40.97 51.33 20.03
CA ASP A 248 39.71 51.22 19.31
C ASP A 248 38.92 49.98 19.77
N VAL A 249 37.84 50.22 20.51
CA VAL A 249 36.95 49.21 21.12
C VAL A 249 36.34 48.28 20.05
N GLY A 250 36.29 48.69 18.79
CA GLY A 250 35.85 47.86 17.66
C GLY A 250 36.79 46.68 17.36
N ALA A 251 38.10 46.84 17.55
CA ALA A 251 39.09 45.79 17.24
C ALA A 251 39.07 44.66 18.28
N VAL A 252 38.74 44.97 19.53
CA VAL A 252 38.67 43.99 20.63
C VAL A 252 37.43 43.10 20.50
N ILE A 253 36.28 43.66 20.12
CA ILE A 253 35.03 42.90 19.98
C ILE A 253 35.11 41.95 18.76
N LEU A 254 35.76 42.38 17.68
CA LEU A 254 35.95 41.54 16.50
C LEU A 254 36.98 40.42 16.75
N GLY A 255 38.04 40.69 17.53
CA GLY A 255 39.00 39.68 17.98
C GLY A 255 38.37 38.59 18.85
N ILE A 256 37.42 38.95 19.71
CA ILE A 256 36.70 37.99 20.57
C ILE A 256 35.80 37.05 19.74
N LEU A 257 35.07 37.57 18.75
CA LEU A 257 34.20 36.76 17.89
C LEU A 257 34.97 35.77 17.00
N ILE A 258 36.16 36.16 16.54
CA ILE A 258 37.04 35.30 15.75
C ILE A 258 37.71 34.23 16.64
N SER A 259 38.08 34.57 17.88
CA SER A 259 38.65 33.61 18.82
C SER A 259 37.62 32.56 19.29
N ALA A 260 36.36 32.94 19.49
CA ALA A 260 35.30 32.05 19.93
C ALA A 260 34.89 31.02 18.85
N THR A 261 34.94 31.42 17.58
CA THR A 261 34.65 30.54 16.44
C THR A 261 35.80 29.56 16.14
N LEU A 262 37.04 29.99 16.33
CA LEU A 262 38.21 29.09 16.26
C LEU A 262 38.25 28.09 17.43
N PHE A 263 37.85 28.51 18.63
CA PHE A 263 37.83 27.66 19.82
C PHE A 263 36.74 26.57 19.77
N THR A 264 35.57 26.87 19.20
CA THR A 264 34.50 25.87 19.01
C THR A 264 34.85 24.83 17.94
N LEU A 265 35.52 25.23 16.86
CA LEU A 265 36.04 24.30 15.84
C LEU A 265 37.14 23.38 16.40
N LEU A 266 37.99 23.88 17.29
CA LEU A 266 39.04 23.10 17.96
C LEU A 266 38.46 22.04 18.91
N LEU A 267 37.39 22.36 19.66
CA LEU A 267 36.72 21.42 20.56
C LEU A 267 35.95 20.30 19.82
N LEU A 268 35.37 20.62 18.66
CA LEU A 268 34.73 19.62 17.79
C LEU A 268 35.74 18.64 17.17
N TRP A 269 36.95 19.12 16.87
CA TRP A 269 38.03 18.28 16.33
C TRP A 269 38.58 17.31 17.38
N ILE A 270 38.77 17.75 18.63
CA ILE A 270 39.28 16.91 19.73
C ILE A 270 38.28 15.82 20.15
N ARG A 271 36.97 16.10 20.09
CA ARG A 271 35.92 15.11 20.39
C ARG A 271 35.85 13.97 19.37
N ARG A 272 36.31 14.20 18.13
CA ARG A 272 36.34 13.20 17.05
C ARG A 272 37.51 12.22 17.17
N PHE A 273 38.52 12.52 18.00
CA PHE A 273 39.72 11.69 18.17
C PHE A 273 39.70 10.73 19.39
N PHE A 274 38.72 10.83 20.29
CA PHE A 274 38.69 10.07 21.55
C PHE A 274 37.46 9.15 21.77
N ALA A 275 36.64 8.88 20.75
CA ALA A 275 35.57 7.87 20.86
C ALA A 275 36.11 6.48 20.48
N GLY A 276 36.56 5.73 21.49
CA GLY A 276 37.22 4.43 21.36
C GLY A 276 36.33 3.25 21.00
N GLN A 277 36.99 2.21 20.47
CA GLN A 277 36.50 0.84 20.30
C GLN A 277 36.17 0.19 21.64
N PRO A 278 35.17 -0.71 21.68
CA PRO A 278 35.21 -1.88 22.53
C PRO A 278 35.48 -3.15 21.71
N SER A 279 36.55 -3.85 22.08
CA SER A 279 36.84 -5.24 21.68
C SER A 279 36.08 -6.21 22.60
N GLY A 280 35.58 -7.32 22.05
CA GLY A 280 35.04 -8.42 22.85
C GLY A 280 34.32 -9.46 22.00
N ALA A 281 35.04 -10.50 21.59
CA ALA A 281 34.56 -11.62 20.79
C ALA A 281 33.74 -12.65 21.59
N TYR A 282 32.69 -13.21 20.98
CA TYR A 282 32.40 -14.64 21.00
C TYR A 282 31.82 -15.03 19.63
N GLY A 283 32.51 -15.92 18.93
CA GLY A 283 32.16 -16.38 17.59
C GLY A 283 31.11 -17.49 17.62
N VAL A 284 30.09 -17.34 16.79
CA VAL A 284 29.24 -18.43 16.29
C VAL A 284 29.46 -18.46 14.77
N PRO A 285 29.68 -19.62 14.14
CA PRO A 285 30.14 -19.69 12.75
C PRO A 285 29.10 -19.10 11.79
N GLN A 286 29.52 -18.10 11.01
CA GLN A 286 28.79 -17.60 9.85
C GLN A 286 28.70 -18.70 8.79
N SER A 287 27.50 -19.20 8.55
CA SER A 287 27.17 -19.82 7.27
C SER A 287 27.27 -18.76 6.19
N GLN A 288 28.08 -19.00 5.16
CA GLN A 288 28.17 -18.13 3.99
C GLN A 288 26.83 -18.14 3.23
N SER A 289 25.97 -17.17 3.54
CA SER A 289 24.80 -16.83 2.72
C SER A 289 25.22 -15.90 1.58
N GLN A 290 24.83 -16.24 0.36
CA GLN A 290 25.07 -15.41 -0.82
C GLN A 290 24.23 -14.11 -0.79
N PRO A 291 24.71 -13.02 -1.41
CA PRO A 291 24.13 -11.68 -1.28
C PRO A 291 22.75 -11.51 -1.95
N GLY A 292 21.95 -10.57 -1.41
CA GLY A 292 20.59 -10.23 -1.86
C GLY A 292 20.48 -9.53 -3.23
N ILE A 293 19.30 -9.05 -3.61
CA ILE A 293 19.03 -8.45 -4.93
C ILE A 293 19.05 -6.91 -4.85
N ALA A 294 19.72 -6.23 -5.78
CA ALA A 294 19.82 -4.77 -5.82
C ALA A 294 18.53 -4.06 -6.28
N PRO A 295 18.30 -2.79 -5.87
CA PRO A 295 17.20 -1.96 -6.38
C PRO A 295 17.38 -1.58 -7.86
N ARG A 296 16.26 -1.42 -8.59
CA ARG A 296 16.26 -0.99 -10.00
C ARG A 296 16.78 0.44 -10.18
N ALA A 297 17.40 0.70 -11.33
CA ALA A 297 17.91 2.03 -11.68
C ALA A 297 16.75 3.04 -11.90
N THR A 298 16.86 4.25 -11.34
CA THR A 298 15.87 5.32 -11.53
C THR A 298 16.13 6.11 -12.82
N PRO A 299 15.17 6.27 -13.75
CA PRO A 299 15.34 7.17 -14.89
C PRO A 299 15.17 8.64 -14.48
N THR A 300 16.05 9.51 -14.98
CA THR A 300 15.81 10.96 -14.98
C THR A 300 15.09 11.37 -16.27
N LYS A 301 13.92 12.02 -16.18
CA LYS A 301 13.23 12.56 -17.38
C LYS A 301 14.03 13.71 -18.02
N PRO A 302 14.23 13.73 -19.35
CA PRO A 302 14.78 14.91 -20.04
C PRO A 302 13.71 15.98 -20.26
N ARG A 303 13.97 17.22 -19.84
CA ARG A 303 13.21 18.41 -20.27
C ARG A 303 13.57 18.72 -21.73
N VAL A 304 12.65 18.47 -22.66
CA VAL A 304 12.81 18.83 -24.08
C VAL A 304 12.48 20.31 -24.28
N ASN A 305 13.51 21.16 -24.36
CA ASN A 305 13.36 22.57 -24.75
C ASN A 305 13.05 22.69 -26.26
N ARG A 306 11.93 23.35 -26.59
CA ARG A 306 11.39 23.59 -27.94
C ARG A 306 12.30 24.42 -28.88
N TRP A 307 13.43 24.94 -28.39
CA TRP A 307 14.42 25.64 -29.22
C TRP A 307 15.21 24.74 -30.17
N ARG A 308 15.15 23.40 -29.97
CA ARG A 308 15.88 22.40 -30.76
C ARG A 308 15.40 22.28 -32.21
N ARG A 309 14.22 22.83 -32.56
CA ARG A 309 13.73 22.88 -33.95
C ARG A 309 14.22 24.11 -34.72
N TRP A 310 14.74 25.13 -34.03
CA TRP A 310 15.21 26.35 -34.70
C TRP A 310 16.71 26.29 -35.04
N LEU A 311 17.51 25.58 -34.23
CA LEU A 311 18.96 25.40 -34.45
C LEU A 311 19.34 24.39 -35.54
N THR A 312 18.43 23.50 -35.96
CA THR A 312 18.69 22.54 -37.05
C THR A 312 18.49 23.14 -38.44
N ARG A 313 17.98 24.37 -38.57
CA ARG A 313 17.88 25.07 -39.87
C ARG A 313 19.00 26.09 -40.12
N LEU A 314 19.79 26.43 -39.11
CA LEU A 314 20.87 27.43 -39.22
C LEU A 314 22.28 26.81 -39.31
N THR A 315 22.41 25.49 -39.21
CA THR A 315 23.71 24.79 -39.21
C THR A 315 24.06 24.10 -40.52
N LEU A 316 23.20 24.15 -41.54
CA LEU A 316 23.46 23.55 -42.87
C LEU A 316 24.32 24.41 -43.80
N ARG A 317 24.81 25.59 -43.36
CA ARG A 317 25.69 26.45 -44.18
C ARG A 317 26.69 27.24 -43.31
N SER A 318 27.74 26.58 -42.82
CA SER A 318 28.98 27.25 -42.40
C SER A 318 30.17 26.26 -42.36
N PRO A 319 31.36 26.60 -42.90
CA PRO A 319 32.53 25.74 -42.87
C PRO A 319 33.27 25.89 -41.53
N LEU A 320 32.70 25.30 -40.47
CA LEU A 320 33.30 25.30 -39.13
C LEU A 320 33.46 23.88 -38.55
N SER A 321 33.80 22.91 -39.39
CA SER A 321 34.27 21.57 -38.96
C SER A 321 35.81 21.47 -38.84
N ALA A 322 36.58 22.50 -39.20
CA ALA A 322 38.03 22.41 -39.33
C ALA A 322 38.87 22.69 -38.06
N LEU A 323 38.27 22.76 -36.87
CA LEU A 323 39.00 22.98 -35.60
C LEU A 323 38.75 21.87 -34.56
N TYR A 324 38.76 20.62 -35.03
CA TYR A 324 39.09 19.47 -34.19
C TYR A 324 40.54 19.59 -33.70
N GLY A 325 40.78 19.39 -32.40
CA GLY A 325 42.11 19.54 -31.83
C GLY A 325 43.06 18.45 -32.35
N LYS A 326 44.24 18.82 -32.86
CA LYS A 326 45.23 17.89 -33.46
C LYS A 326 45.50 16.64 -32.61
N ARG A 327 45.60 16.79 -31.29
CA ARG A 327 45.83 15.67 -30.35
C ARG A 327 44.68 14.65 -30.31
N GLN A 328 43.44 15.10 -30.52
CA GLN A 328 42.26 14.23 -30.51
C GLN A 328 42.15 13.44 -31.82
N ALA A 329 42.42 14.09 -32.96
CA ALA A 329 42.51 13.42 -34.25
C ALA A 329 43.65 12.39 -34.28
N GLU A 330 44.80 12.72 -33.67
CA GLU A 330 45.94 11.78 -33.53
C GLU A 330 45.62 10.61 -32.59
N TYR A 331 44.86 10.82 -31.52
CA TYR A 331 44.37 9.73 -30.67
C TYR A 331 43.41 8.81 -31.44
N MET A 332 42.43 9.40 -32.14
CA MET A 332 41.46 8.63 -32.93
C MET A 332 42.11 7.86 -34.08
N ARG A 333 43.09 8.46 -34.77
CA ARG A 333 43.85 7.78 -35.82
C ARG A 333 44.64 6.60 -35.26
N ARG A 334 45.38 6.79 -34.16
CA ARG A 334 46.12 5.70 -33.50
C ARG A 334 45.20 4.58 -33.03
N MET A 335 44.04 4.92 -32.47
CA MET A 335 43.05 3.92 -32.06
C MET A 335 42.50 3.12 -33.25
N MET A 336 42.17 3.77 -34.37
CA MET A 336 41.75 3.07 -35.60
C MET A 336 42.89 2.21 -36.18
N GLU A 337 44.12 2.71 -36.20
CA GLU A 337 45.32 1.94 -36.61
C GLU A 337 45.49 0.68 -35.75
N MET A 338 45.35 0.75 -34.42
CA MET A 338 45.43 -0.45 -33.55
C MET A 338 44.38 -1.52 -33.91
N PHE A 339 43.16 -1.11 -34.25
CA PHE A 339 42.11 -2.03 -34.70
C PHE A 339 42.35 -2.58 -36.11
N GLU A 340 42.88 -1.77 -37.03
CA GLU A 340 43.20 -2.16 -38.41
C GLU A 340 44.44 -3.09 -38.47
N ASP A 341 45.46 -2.84 -37.64
CA ASP A 341 46.72 -3.59 -37.54
C ASP A 341 46.57 -4.91 -36.76
N GLY A 342 45.45 -5.09 -36.04
CA GLY A 342 45.12 -6.33 -35.35
C GLY A 342 45.64 -6.45 -33.92
N ASP A 343 46.10 -5.36 -33.31
CA ASP A 343 46.43 -5.30 -31.87
C ASP A 343 45.15 -5.09 -31.05
N LEU A 344 44.29 -6.10 -31.05
CA LEU A 344 42.95 -6.03 -30.48
C LEU A 344 42.96 -5.85 -28.95
N GLU A 345 43.98 -6.36 -28.25
CA GLU A 345 44.06 -6.25 -26.79
C GLU A 345 44.30 -4.79 -26.36
N GLU A 346 45.22 -4.09 -27.02
CA GLU A 346 45.48 -2.68 -26.73
C GLU A 346 44.38 -1.78 -27.32
N ALA A 347 43.85 -2.12 -28.51
CA ALA A 347 42.73 -1.41 -29.12
C ALA A 347 41.49 -1.33 -28.20
N LEU A 348 41.12 -2.43 -27.52
CA LEU A 348 39.97 -2.46 -26.59
C LEU A 348 40.16 -1.64 -25.32
N ARG A 349 41.40 -1.29 -24.95
CA ARG A 349 41.71 -0.39 -23.83
C ARG A 349 41.51 1.08 -24.20
N HIS A 350 41.77 1.39 -25.47
CA HIS A 350 41.66 2.74 -26.05
C HIS A 350 40.31 3.03 -26.72
N ALA A 351 39.49 2.00 -26.95
CA ALA A 351 38.22 2.09 -27.65
C ALA A 351 37.22 3.06 -26.99
N ILE A 352 36.48 3.77 -27.83
CA ILE A 352 35.43 4.71 -27.41
C ILE A 352 34.07 4.06 -27.72
N PRO A 353 33.19 3.88 -26.72
CA PRO A 353 31.89 3.26 -26.94
C PRO A 353 30.98 4.14 -27.80
N LEU A 354 30.25 3.52 -28.74
CA LEU A 354 29.31 4.22 -29.62
C LEU A 354 27.98 4.50 -28.87
N GLU A 355 27.31 5.59 -29.23
CA GLU A 355 25.95 5.84 -28.75
C GLU A 355 24.97 4.88 -29.45
N GLY A 356 24.25 4.09 -28.66
CA GLY A 356 23.15 3.26 -29.13
C GLY A 356 21.99 4.17 -29.57
N GLY A 357 21.51 3.96 -30.79
CA GLY A 357 20.25 4.55 -31.22
C GLY A 357 19.12 4.05 -30.34
N GLN A 358 18.33 5.00 -29.81
CA GLN A 358 17.14 4.80 -28.97
C GLN A 358 17.39 4.25 -27.55
N SER A 359 17.72 5.13 -26.60
CA SER A 359 17.24 4.99 -25.22
C SER A 359 17.39 6.29 -24.43
N THR A 360 16.52 6.41 -23.43
CA THR A 360 16.31 7.60 -22.62
C THR A 360 17.38 7.64 -21.54
N GLY A 361 18.38 8.51 -21.70
CA GLY A 361 19.29 9.00 -20.66
C GLY A 361 19.94 7.94 -19.76
N GLU A 362 21.03 7.31 -20.21
CA GLU A 362 21.88 6.47 -19.35
C GLU A 362 23.37 6.86 -19.52
N GLN A 363 24.05 6.94 -18.38
CA GLN A 363 25.43 7.41 -18.21
C GLN A 363 26.45 6.50 -18.90
N ALA A 364 27.55 7.10 -19.40
CA ALA A 364 28.78 6.37 -19.67
C ALA A 364 29.46 6.11 -18.32
N PHE A 365 29.56 4.85 -17.90
CA PHE A 365 30.24 4.47 -16.67
C PHE A 365 31.74 4.29 -16.93
N GLY A 366 32.53 5.16 -16.31
CA GLY A 366 33.96 5.04 -16.07
C GLY A 366 34.21 5.55 -14.65
N THR A 367 35.12 4.90 -13.93
CA THR A 367 35.26 4.91 -12.46
C THR A 367 35.28 6.28 -11.77
N PRO A 368 34.56 6.39 -10.63
CA PRO A 368 35.22 6.88 -9.42
C PRO A 368 34.97 5.99 -8.19
N GLN A 369 36.04 5.78 -7.43
CA GLN A 369 36.10 5.05 -6.16
C GLN A 369 35.06 5.49 -5.10
N ARG A 370 34.83 4.56 -4.16
CA ARG A 370 34.03 4.65 -2.93
C ARG A 370 34.22 5.98 -2.18
N ARG A 371 33.17 6.81 -2.11
CA ARG A 371 33.13 8.00 -1.23
C ARG A 371 32.54 7.62 0.12
N GLN A 372 33.26 7.92 1.21
CA GLN A 372 32.79 7.72 2.58
C GLN A 372 32.17 8.97 3.21
N GLU A 373 32.12 10.11 2.52
CA GLU A 373 31.38 11.29 2.98
C GLU A 373 30.71 12.01 1.78
N LEU A 374 29.44 12.38 1.95
CA LEU A 374 28.61 13.07 0.96
C LEU A 374 28.44 14.54 1.41
N VAL A 375 29.23 15.45 0.84
CA VAL A 375 28.94 16.89 0.88
C VAL A 375 28.13 17.22 -0.37
N VAL A 376 26.89 17.66 -0.17
CA VAL A 376 25.96 18.06 -1.23
C VAL A 376 26.27 19.50 -1.64
N GLY A 377 26.86 19.66 -2.82
CA GLY A 377 27.09 20.95 -3.44
C GLY A 377 27.71 20.78 -4.82
N GLU A 378 27.00 21.26 -5.83
CA GLU A 378 27.35 21.33 -7.26
C GLU A 378 27.00 20.12 -8.14
N ARG A 379 26.08 20.41 -9.06
CA ARG A 379 25.44 19.53 -10.02
C ARG A 379 26.41 19.20 -11.16
N SER A 380 26.76 17.92 -11.36
CA SER A 380 27.11 17.46 -12.71
C SER A 380 25.82 17.27 -13.51
N GLY A 381 25.63 18.11 -14.53
CA GLY A 381 24.47 18.10 -15.41
C GLY A 381 24.33 16.83 -16.27
N PRO A 382 23.27 16.75 -17.11
CA PRO A 382 22.98 15.58 -17.93
C PRO A 382 24.15 15.23 -18.86
N ALA A 383 24.47 13.94 -18.98
CA ALA A 383 25.43 13.46 -19.98
C ALA A 383 24.96 13.85 -21.39
N ASN A 384 25.66 14.81 -21.99
CA ASN A 384 25.28 15.47 -23.24
C ASN A 384 25.87 14.72 -24.46
N ALA A 385 24.98 14.16 -25.27
CA ALA A 385 25.24 13.41 -26.50
C ALA A 385 26.41 13.93 -27.37
N MET A 386 27.34 13.06 -27.76
CA MET A 386 28.43 13.36 -28.71
C MET A 386 27.91 13.33 -30.15
N LEU A 387 27.78 14.53 -30.74
CA LEU A 387 27.63 14.69 -32.19
C LEU A 387 28.98 14.44 -32.85
N PHE A 388 29.24 13.19 -33.23
CA PHE A 388 30.19 12.86 -34.28
C PHE A 388 29.49 13.03 -35.64
N GLU A 389 30.24 13.32 -36.71
CA GLU A 389 29.72 13.25 -38.08
C GLU A 389 29.21 11.84 -38.39
N ASP A 390 28.06 11.71 -39.04
CA ASP A 390 27.36 10.42 -39.23
C ASP A 390 28.26 9.39 -39.96
N ASP A 391 29.03 9.83 -40.96
CA ASP A 391 29.97 8.98 -41.72
C ASP A 391 31.07 8.35 -40.84
N PHE A 392 31.49 9.04 -39.77
CA PHE A 392 32.52 8.55 -38.85
C PHE A 392 31.97 7.49 -37.89
N LYS A 393 30.72 7.66 -37.42
CA LYS A 393 30.04 6.66 -36.57
C LYS A 393 29.85 5.36 -37.32
N ASP A 394 29.45 5.44 -38.59
CA ASP A 394 29.23 4.26 -39.43
C ASP A 394 30.55 3.50 -39.68
N ARG A 395 31.64 4.22 -39.91
CA ARG A 395 32.98 3.62 -40.05
C ARG A 395 33.44 2.91 -38.77
N LEU A 396 33.25 3.52 -37.59
CA LEU A 396 33.56 2.87 -36.30
C LEU A 396 32.68 1.64 -36.05
N LYS A 397 31.39 1.71 -36.37
CA LYS A 397 30.48 0.57 -36.23
C LYS A 397 30.93 -0.61 -37.09
N HIS A 398 31.35 -0.35 -38.34
CA HIS A 398 31.88 -1.39 -39.23
C HIS A 398 33.18 -2.00 -38.69
N LEU A 399 34.08 -1.16 -38.17
CA LEU A 399 35.36 -1.60 -37.60
C LEU A 399 35.18 -2.43 -36.32
N TYR A 400 34.26 -2.05 -35.42
CA TYR A 400 33.93 -2.86 -34.23
C TYR A 400 33.25 -4.18 -34.61
N ARG A 401 32.35 -4.21 -35.60
CA ARG A 401 31.73 -5.47 -36.07
C ARG A 401 32.75 -6.42 -36.69
N LYS A 402 33.69 -5.91 -37.49
CA LYS A 402 34.80 -6.72 -38.04
C LYS A 402 35.73 -7.24 -36.94
N SER A 403 35.95 -6.46 -35.89
CA SER A 403 36.76 -6.86 -34.73
C SER A 403 36.06 -7.97 -33.93
N PHE A 404 34.74 -7.86 -33.73
CA PHE A 404 33.93 -8.92 -33.15
C PHE A 404 34.04 -10.24 -33.95
N GLU A 405 33.85 -10.20 -35.27
CA GLU A 405 33.97 -11.41 -36.13
C GLU A 405 35.36 -12.06 -36.07
N ARG A 406 36.40 -11.26 -35.84
CA ARG A 406 37.77 -11.76 -35.69
C ARG A 406 37.97 -12.40 -34.31
N LEU A 407 37.51 -11.76 -33.23
CA LEU A 407 37.57 -12.31 -31.88
C LEU A 407 36.75 -13.60 -31.75
N ASP A 408 35.60 -13.69 -32.43
CA ASP A 408 34.79 -14.90 -32.51
C ASP A 408 35.56 -16.06 -33.18
N ARG A 409 36.25 -15.78 -34.29
CA ARG A 409 37.11 -16.77 -34.96
C ARG A 409 38.31 -17.22 -34.11
N GLU A 410 38.83 -16.33 -33.28
CA GLU A 410 39.95 -16.59 -32.37
C GLU A 410 39.50 -17.28 -31.06
N GLY A 411 38.19 -17.45 -30.83
CA GLY A 411 37.64 -18.06 -29.62
C GLY A 411 37.74 -17.19 -28.36
N ARG A 412 37.99 -15.88 -28.52
CA ARG A 412 38.14 -14.89 -27.44
C ARG A 412 36.77 -14.33 -27.02
N VAL A 413 36.01 -15.16 -26.30
CA VAL A 413 34.59 -14.92 -25.99
C VAL A 413 34.39 -13.67 -25.12
N GLU A 414 35.22 -13.45 -24.10
CA GLU A 414 35.06 -12.32 -23.16
C GLU A 414 35.26 -10.96 -23.86
N GLU A 415 36.28 -10.87 -24.71
CA GLU A 415 36.58 -9.67 -25.49
C GLU A 415 35.55 -9.43 -26.60
N ALA A 416 35.09 -10.50 -27.27
CA ALA A 416 34.01 -10.40 -28.25
C ALA A 416 32.72 -9.87 -27.63
N VAL A 417 32.35 -10.36 -26.44
CA VAL A 417 31.20 -9.88 -25.68
C VAL A 417 31.40 -8.44 -25.26
N PHE A 418 32.59 -8.05 -24.80
CA PHE A 418 32.89 -6.66 -24.46
C PHE A 418 32.68 -5.71 -25.66
N VAL A 419 33.05 -6.12 -26.87
CA VAL A 419 32.77 -5.35 -28.09
C VAL A 419 31.26 -5.19 -28.32
N LEU A 420 30.48 -6.27 -28.22
CA LEU A 420 29.02 -6.20 -28.42
C LEU A 420 28.32 -5.38 -27.32
N ALA A 421 28.67 -5.65 -26.06
CA ALA A 421 28.06 -5.08 -24.86
C ALA A 421 28.39 -3.60 -24.65
N GLU A 422 29.67 -3.25 -24.70
CA GLU A 422 30.16 -1.93 -24.30
C GLU A 422 30.38 -1.00 -25.50
N LEU A 423 30.98 -1.53 -26.58
CA LEU A 423 31.37 -0.69 -27.73
C LEU A 423 30.22 -0.48 -28.72
N LEU A 424 29.49 -1.55 -29.07
CA LEU A 424 28.35 -1.51 -29.99
C LEU A 424 27.01 -1.27 -29.29
N LYS A 425 26.91 -1.58 -28.00
CA LYS A 425 25.69 -1.50 -27.17
C LYS A 425 24.53 -2.38 -27.66
N GLU A 426 24.85 -3.48 -28.34
CA GLU A 426 23.87 -4.47 -28.81
C GLU A 426 23.63 -5.51 -27.71
N ARG A 427 22.90 -5.11 -26.65
CA ARG A 427 22.70 -5.91 -25.42
C ARG A 427 22.13 -7.31 -25.69
N GLN A 428 21.15 -7.43 -26.59
CA GLN A 428 20.54 -8.72 -26.93
C GLN A 428 21.51 -9.63 -27.68
N GLU A 429 22.25 -9.09 -28.66
CA GLU A 429 23.26 -9.84 -29.43
C GLU A 429 24.38 -10.36 -28.51
N ALA A 430 24.77 -9.57 -27.50
CA ALA A 430 25.75 -9.98 -26.49
C ALA A 430 25.27 -11.14 -25.61
N LEU A 431 24.01 -11.10 -25.15
CA LEU A 431 23.43 -12.19 -24.35
C LEU A 431 23.23 -13.47 -25.17
N ASP A 432 22.76 -13.34 -26.41
CA ASP A 432 22.58 -14.48 -27.31
C ASP A 432 23.93 -15.14 -27.64
N TYR A 433 25.00 -14.35 -27.77
CA TYR A 433 26.36 -14.84 -27.95
C TYR A 433 26.85 -15.62 -26.71
N LEU A 434 26.67 -15.08 -25.50
CA LEU A 434 27.00 -15.80 -24.26
C LEU A 434 26.20 -17.09 -24.09
N GLU A 435 24.92 -17.09 -24.48
CA GLU A 435 24.05 -18.28 -24.46
C GLU A 435 24.58 -19.37 -25.40
N LYS A 436 25.02 -19.00 -26.61
CA LYS A 436 25.63 -19.91 -27.59
C LYS A 436 26.92 -20.55 -27.09
N HIS A 437 27.69 -19.83 -26.27
CA HIS A 437 28.93 -20.32 -25.65
C HIS A 437 28.74 -20.93 -24.25
N GLU A 438 27.48 -21.18 -23.83
CA GLU A 438 27.13 -21.80 -22.55
C GLU A 438 27.64 -21.02 -21.31
N ARG A 439 27.87 -19.71 -21.45
CA ARG A 439 28.33 -18.81 -20.38
C ARG A 439 27.15 -18.18 -19.64
N TYR A 440 26.25 -19.02 -19.14
CA TYR A 440 24.96 -18.58 -18.58
C TYR A 440 25.09 -17.69 -17.34
N GLN A 441 26.09 -17.94 -16.47
CA GLN A 441 26.31 -17.14 -15.27
C GLN A 441 26.69 -15.69 -15.61
N GLN A 442 27.63 -15.50 -16.55
CA GLN A 442 28.03 -14.18 -17.04
C GLN A 442 26.86 -13.47 -17.74
N ALA A 443 26.07 -14.21 -18.54
CA ALA A 443 24.88 -13.65 -19.18
C ALA A 443 23.84 -13.18 -18.15
N ALA A 444 23.60 -13.97 -17.10
CA ALA A 444 22.65 -13.63 -16.05
C ALA A 444 23.10 -12.41 -15.23
N ASP A 445 24.39 -12.34 -14.87
CA ASP A 445 24.94 -11.22 -14.11
C ASP A 445 24.95 -9.93 -14.96
N LEU A 446 25.26 -10.01 -16.26
CA LEU A 446 25.12 -8.86 -17.18
C LEU A 446 23.65 -8.43 -17.36
N ALA A 447 22.73 -9.38 -17.49
CA ALA A 447 21.31 -9.08 -17.63
C ALA A 447 20.75 -8.37 -16.38
N LEU A 448 21.21 -8.75 -15.18
CA LEU A 448 20.90 -8.06 -13.93
C LEU A 448 21.46 -6.63 -13.92
N THR A 449 22.72 -6.45 -14.32
CA THR A 449 23.38 -5.13 -14.35
C THR A 449 22.73 -4.18 -15.35
N TRP A 450 22.26 -4.68 -16.50
CA TRP A 450 21.56 -3.89 -17.51
C TRP A 450 20.06 -3.70 -17.23
N ASP A 451 19.54 -4.21 -16.11
CA ASP A 451 18.11 -4.21 -15.76
C ASP A 451 17.24 -4.72 -16.94
N MET A 452 17.65 -5.83 -17.55
CA MET A 452 16.93 -6.49 -18.64
C MET A 452 15.53 -6.93 -18.19
N PRO A 453 14.58 -7.19 -19.11
CA PRO A 453 13.26 -7.67 -18.73
C PRO A 453 13.33 -8.86 -17.76
N PRO A 454 12.60 -8.85 -16.63
CA PRO A 454 12.74 -9.84 -15.56
C PRO A 454 12.62 -11.30 -16.04
N ALA A 455 11.76 -11.58 -17.02
CA ALA A 455 11.62 -12.91 -17.60
C ALA A 455 12.93 -13.44 -18.23
N VAL A 456 13.71 -12.57 -18.88
CA VAL A 456 15.01 -12.90 -19.47
C VAL A 456 16.04 -13.20 -18.38
N ILE A 457 16.05 -12.39 -17.32
CA ILE A 457 16.95 -12.59 -16.17
C ILE A 457 16.64 -13.93 -15.49
N VAL A 458 15.38 -14.20 -15.18
CA VAL A 458 14.93 -15.47 -14.55
C VAL A 458 15.32 -16.65 -15.43
N ARG A 459 15.06 -16.58 -16.75
CA ARG A 459 15.46 -17.62 -17.70
C ARG A 459 16.97 -17.88 -17.64
N LEU A 460 17.80 -16.85 -17.73
CA LEU A 460 19.27 -16.98 -17.71
C LEU A 460 19.78 -17.53 -16.37
N LEU A 461 19.19 -17.11 -15.24
CA LEU A 461 19.52 -17.66 -13.92
C LEU A 461 19.13 -19.14 -13.78
N CYS A 462 17.98 -19.55 -14.33
CA CYS A 462 17.60 -20.96 -14.40
C CYS A 462 18.59 -21.77 -15.25
N LEU A 463 19.01 -21.24 -16.40
CA LEU A 463 20.03 -21.87 -17.27
C LEU A 463 21.39 -21.97 -16.57
N ALA A 464 21.76 -20.98 -15.76
CA ALA A 464 22.97 -20.97 -14.95
C ALA A 464 22.89 -21.88 -13.71
N GLY A 465 21.73 -22.48 -13.42
CA GLY A 465 21.50 -23.30 -12.23
C GLY A 465 21.34 -22.51 -10.92
N ASN A 466 21.30 -21.18 -10.97
CA ASN A 466 21.11 -20.32 -9.80
C ASN A 466 19.63 -20.13 -9.46
N TRP A 467 18.99 -21.23 -9.05
CA TRP A 467 17.55 -21.32 -8.80
C TRP A 467 17.06 -20.36 -7.71
N GLN A 468 17.84 -20.16 -6.65
CA GLN A 468 17.45 -19.31 -5.54
C GLN A 468 17.31 -17.85 -5.98
N ARG A 469 18.28 -17.30 -6.71
CA ARG A 469 18.19 -15.94 -7.27
C ARG A 469 17.07 -15.85 -8.31
N ALA A 470 16.90 -16.87 -9.15
CA ALA A 470 15.84 -16.90 -10.16
C ALA A 470 14.44 -16.75 -9.52
N VAL A 471 14.14 -17.52 -8.48
CA VAL A 471 12.86 -17.46 -7.76
C VAL A 471 12.68 -16.12 -7.05
N LEU A 472 13.74 -15.57 -6.43
CA LEU A 472 13.66 -14.27 -5.78
C LEU A 472 13.37 -13.13 -6.76
N VAL A 473 14.02 -13.11 -7.94
CA VAL A 473 13.73 -12.13 -9.01
C VAL A 473 12.30 -12.33 -9.52
N ALA A 474 11.89 -13.57 -9.78
CA ALA A 474 10.54 -13.89 -10.25
C ALA A 474 9.45 -13.46 -9.25
N ARG A 475 9.69 -13.61 -7.94
CA ARG A 475 8.79 -13.14 -6.88
C ARG A 475 8.74 -11.62 -6.76
N ARG A 476 9.91 -10.96 -6.85
CA ARG A 476 10.03 -9.50 -6.78
C ARG A 476 9.25 -8.82 -7.90
N ASP A 477 9.41 -9.32 -9.13
CA ASP A 477 8.91 -8.67 -10.35
C ASP A 477 7.67 -9.35 -10.98
N ASP A 478 7.12 -10.38 -10.33
CA ASP A 478 6.00 -11.21 -10.82
C ASP A 478 6.22 -11.82 -12.22
N ALA A 479 7.45 -12.27 -12.48
CA ALA A 479 7.93 -12.64 -13.83
C ALA A 479 7.85 -14.14 -14.16
N PHE A 480 7.12 -14.93 -13.37
CA PHE A 480 7.07 -16.39 -13.54
C PHE A 480 6.46 -16.83 -14.87
N ALA A 481 5.28 -16.28 -15.23
CA ALA A 481 4.53 -16.72 -16.41
C ALA A 481 5.34 -16.59 -17.70
N ASP A 482 5.92 -15.40 -17.92
CA ASP A 482 6.72 -15.10 -19.09
C ASP A 482 8.02 -15.92 -19.12
N ALA A 483 8.69 -16.09 -17.96
CA ALA A 483 9.90 -16.90 -17.86
C ALA A 483 9.64 -18.38 -18.16
N VAL A 484 8.51 -18.93 -17.69
CA VAL A 484 8.08 -20.30 -18.00
C VAL A 484 7.84 -20.45 -19.50
N MET A 485 7.16 -19.50 -20.15
CA MET A 485 6.93 -19.54 -21.60
C MET A 485 8.25 -19.54 -22.39
N MET A 486 9.24 -18.76 -21.96
CA MET A 486 10.56 -18.72 -22.60
C MET A 486 11.36 -20.02 -22.41
N LEU A 487 11.19 -20.69 -21.26
CA LEU A 487 11.91 -21.94 -20.96
C LEU A 487 11.26 -23.16 -21.61
N GLU A 488 9.93 -23.18 -21.77
CA GLU A 488 9.17 -24.37 -22.18
C GLU A 488 9.63 -24.98 -23.51
N GLN A 489 10.04 -24.16 -24.48
CA GLN A 489 10.48 -24.65 -25.79
C GLN A 489 11.84 -25.36 -25.75
N LYS A 490 12.81 -24.82 -25.00
CA LYS A 490 14.20 -25.31 -24.99
C LYS A 490 14.51 -26.23 -23.81
N GLN A 491 13.85 -26.04 -22.67
CA GLN A 491 14.09 -26.78 -21.41
C GLN A 491 12.78 -27.04 -20.65
N PRO A 492 12.00 -28.07 -21.05
CA PRO A 492 10.70 -28.35 -20.44
C PRO A 492 10.80 -28.78 -18.97
N GLU A 493 11.88 -29.45 -18.56
CA GLU A 493 12.08 -29.85 -17.16
C GLU A 493 12.30 -28.64 -16.24
N SER A 494 13.18 -27.71 -16.65
CA SER A 494 13.41 -26.45 -15.94
C SER A 494 12.13 -25.60 -15.86
N ALA A 495 11.35 -25.55 -16.96
CA ALA A 495 10.05 -24.89 -16.97
C ALA A 495 9.06 -25.55 -16.00
N GLY A 496 9.03 -26.88 -15.93
CA GLY A 496 8.21 -27.64 -14.98
C GLY A 496 8.55 -27.33 -13.53
N ARG A 497 9.84 -27.28 -13.18
CA ARG A 497 10.28 -26.89 -11.84
C ARG A 497 9.88 -25.44 -11.50
N LEU A 498 10.03 -24.52 -12.44
CA LEU A 498 9.63 -23.12 -12.23
C LEU A 498 8.10 -22.96 -12.10
N ARG A 499 7.31 -23.80 -12.80
CA ARG A 499 5.85 -23.86 -12.64
C ARG A 499 5.41 -24.28 -11.24
N LEU A 500 6.11 -25.23 -10.63
CA LEU A 500 5.83 -25.64 -9.25
C LEU A 500 6.03 -24.47 -8.28
N GLU A 501 7.19 -23.81 -8.33
CA GLU A 501 7.48 -22.62 -7.51
C GLU A 501 6.51 -21.47 -7.77
N TRP A 502 6.11 -21.27 -9.04
CA TRP A 502 5.11 -20.29 -9.40
C TRP A 502 3.76 -20.60 -8.78
N ALA A 503 3.31 -21.86 -8.85
CA ALA A 503 2.04 -22.28 -8.31
C ALA A 503 1.98 -22.16 -6.78
N GLU A 504 3.04 -22.54 -6.07
CA GLU A 504 3.15 -22.29 -4.61
C GLU A 504 3.07 -20.80 -4.29
N SER A 505 3.76 -19.96 -5.07
CA SER A 505 3.69 -18.50 -4.93
C SER A 505 2.26 -17.98 -5.16
N LEU A 506 1.53 -18.52 -6.15
CA LEU A 506 0.14 -18.16 -6.41
C LEU A 506 -0.79 -18.60 -5.27
N ILE A 507 -0.60 -19.79 -4.69
CA ILE A 507 -1.34 -20.24 -3.49
C ILE A 507 -1.04 -19.30 -2.31
N GLY A 508 0.23 -18.96 -2.08
CA GLY A 508 0.63 -18.00 -1.05
C GLY A 508 -0.03 -16.62 -1.22
N LYS A 509 -0.27 -16.21 -2.47
CA LYS A 509 -1.03 -14.98 -2.81
C LYS A 509 -2.56 -15.13 -2.69
N GLY A 510 -3.08 -16.33 -2.51
CA GLY A 510 -4.51 -16.64 -2.51
C GLY A 510 -5.13 -16.75 -3.91
N LEU A 511 -4.32 -16.92 -4.96
CA LEU A 511 -4.73 -17.04 -6.36
C LEU A 511 -4.88 -18.51 -6.79
N TRP A 512 -5.72 -19.26 -6.07
CA TRP A 512 -5.89 -20.71 -6.19
C TRP A 512 -6.16 -21.21 -7.61
N LEU A 513 -7.09 -20.57 -8.33
CA LEU A 513 -7.45 -21.02 -9.69
C LEU A 513 -6.32 -20.81 -10.70
N GLN A 514 -5.50 -19.76 -10.52
CA GLN A 514 -4.33 -19.54 -11.35
C GLN A 514 -3.23 -20.56 -11.02
N ALA A 515 -3.09 -20.95 -9.75
CA ALA A 515 -2.15 -21.99 -9.35
C ALA A 515 -2.52 -23.34 -10.00
N VAL A 516 -3.80 -23.70 -10.01
CA VAL A 516 -4.32 -24.88 -10.72
C VAL A 516 -3.95 -24.83 -12.20
N ASP A 517 -4.17 -23.70 -12.87
CA ASP A 517 -3.79 -23.52 -14.28
C ASP A 517 -2.29 -23.69 -14.53
N ALA A 518 -1.45 -23.16 -13.63
CA ALA A 518 0.00 -23.22 -13.76
C ALA A 518 0.54 -24.66 -13.73
N ILE A 519 -0.04 -25.55 -12.91
CA ILE A 519 0.42 -26.95 -12.78
C ILE A 519 -0.39 -27.96 -13.59
N TRP A 520 -1.56 -27.59 -14.13
CA TRP A 520 -2.43 -28.55 -14.85
C TRP A 520 -1.75 -29.20 -16.06
N SER A 521 -0.83 -28.48 -16.70
CA SER A 521 -0.03 -28.98 -17.81
C SER A 521 0.93 -30.11 -17.42
N LEU A 522 1.28 -30.24 -16.14
CA LEU A 522 2.16 -31.27 -15.60
C LEU A 522 1.33 -32.51 -15.21
N PRO A 523 1.42 -33.64 -15.94
CA PRO A 523 0.56 -34.79 -15.69
C PRO A 523 0.67 -35.37 -14.27
N GLY A 524 1.88 -35.35 -13.68
CA GLY A 524 2.14 -35.84 -12.33
C GLY A 524 1.48 -35.03 -11.22
N GLU A 525 1.13 -33.77 -11.49
CA GLU A 525 0.59 -32.83 -10.49
C GLU A 525 -0.93 -32.62 -10.61
N ARG A 526 -1.59 -33.29 -11.57
CA ARG A 526 -3.04 -33.12 -11.77
C ARG A 526 -3.87 -33.52 -10.55
N ALA A 527 -3.43 -34.51 -9.77
CA ALA A 527 -4.08 -34.89 -8.53
C ALA A 527 -4.01 -33.76 -7.49
N ARG A 528 -2.86 -33.09 -7.40
CA ARG A 528 -2.67 -31.93 -6.51
C ARG A 528 -3.52 -30.74 -6.97
N ALA A 529 -3.57 -30.47 -8.27
CA ALA A 529 -4.41 -29.44 -8.85
C ALA A 529 -5.91 -29.70 -8.57
N ALA A 530 -6.34 -30.95 -8.66
CA ALA A 530 -7.71 -31.34 -8.32
C ALA A 530 -8.02 -31.15 -6.82
N GLN A 531 -7.06 -31.41 -5.93
CA GLN A 531 -7.21 -31.14 -4.50
C GLN A 531 -7.34 -29.64 -4.23
N TRP A 532 -6.51 -28.79 -4.86
CA TRP A 532 -6.63 -27.34 -4.73
C TRP A 532 -7.96 -26.77 -5.24
N LEU A 533 -8.58 -27.39 -6.24
CA LEU A 533 -9.94 -27.04 -6.64
C LEU A 533 -10.94 -27.35 -5.52
N LEU A 534 -10.82 -28.51 -4.85
CA LEU A 534 -11.68 -28.85 -3.71
C LEU A 534 -11.47 -27.89 -2.53
N ASP A 535 -10.23 -27.51 -2.25
CA ASP A 535 -9.93 -26.55 -1.18
C ASP A 535 -10.55 -25.17 -1.49
N ALA A 536 -10.45 -24.71 -2.75
CA ALA A 536 -11.09 -23.48 -3.22
C ALA A 536 -12.63 -23.56 -3.18
N GLU A 537 -13.22 -24.73 -3.44
CA GLU A 537 -14.66 -24.99 -3.29
C GLU A 537 -15.09 -24.92 -1.82
N ALA A 538 -14.30 -25.48 -0.90
CA ALA A 538 -14.58 -25.48 0.54
C ALA A 538 -14.53 -24.08 1.18
N ALA A 539 -13.87 -23.11 0.54
CA ALA A 539 -13.87 -21.70 0.96
C ALA A 539 -15.27 -21.03 0.87
N GLY A 540 -16.12 -21.54 -0.01
CA GLY A 540 -17.48 -21.02 -0.25
C GLY A 540 -17.52 -19.67 -0.97
N GLY A 541 -18.73 -19.28 -1.37
CA GLY A 541 -19.00 -18.02 -2.10
C GLY A 541 -18.42 -18.00 -3.52
N ARG A 542 -18.04 -16.83 -4.04
CA ARG A 542 -17.64 -16.63 -5.44
C ARG A 542 -16.42 -17.44 -5.86
N LEU A 543 -15.44 -17.65 -4.97
CA LEU A 543 -14.28 -18.52 -5.26
C LEU A 543 -14.73 -19.96 -5.53
N ALA A 544 -15.65 -20.49 -4.72
CA ALA A 544 -16.17 -21.84 -4.88
C ALA A 544 -16.93 -22.02 -6.20
N ILE A 545 -17.75 -21.04 -6.58
CA ILE A 545 -18.45 -21.03 -7.86
C ILE A 545 -17.46 -21.04 -9.04
N ARG A 546 -16.42 -20.21 -8.99
CA ARG A 546 -15.39 -20.17 -10.03
C ARG A 546 -14.58 -21.48 -10.07
N ALA A 547 -14.30 -22.09 -8.91
CA ALA A 547 -13.65 -23.39 -8.81
C ALA A 547 -14.51 -24.50 -9.44
N LEU A 548 -15.82 -24.51 -9.20
CA LEU A 548 -16.75 -25.45 -9.83
C LEU A 548 -16.78 -25.29 -11.37
N VAL A 549 -16.84 -24.06 -11.88
CA VAL A 549 -16.75 -23.80 -13.33
C VAL A 549 -15.40 -24.28 -13.88
N LYS A 550 -14.31 -24.07 -13.14
CA LYS A 550 -12.99 -24.56 -13.53
C LYS A 550 -12.94 -26.09 -13.56
N ARG A 551 -13.52 -26.74 -12.56
CA ARG A 551 -13.67 -28.19 -12.49
C ARG A 551 -14.51 -28.72 -13.65
N ALA A 552 -15.58 -28.03 -14.05
CA ALA A 552 -16.37 -28.40 -15.22
C ALA A 552 -15.54 -28.42 -16.53
N ILE A 553 -14.56 -27.54 -16.64
CA ILE A 553 -13.66 -27.46 -17.80
C ILE A 553 -12.59 -28.56 -17.75
N LEU A 554 -11.98 -28.77 -16.58
CA LEU A 554 -10.80 -29.64 -16.43
C LEU A 554 -11.14 -31.11 -16.13
N LEU A 555 -12.25 -31.35 -15.43
CA LEU A 555 -12.69 -32.65 -14.90
C LEU A 555 -14.22 -32.85 -15.09
N PRO A 556 -14.74 -32.82 -16.32
CA PRO A 556 -16.19 -32.83 -16.59
C PRO A 556 -16.90 -34.08 -16.03
N ASP A 557 -16.23 -35.24 -16.02
CA ASP A 557 -16.80 -36.50 -15.54
C ASP A 557 -17.15 -36.48 -14.05
N THR A 558 -16.57 -35.53 -13.30
CA THR A 558 -16.81 -35.39 -11.87
C THR A 558 -18.04 -34.53 -11.52
N LEU A 559 -18.64 -33.86 -12.51
CA LEU A 559 -19.77 -32.96 -12.29
C LEU A 559 -21.06 -33.68 -11.88
N ALA A 560 -21.19 -34.97 -12.20
CA ALA A 560 -22.36 -35.76 -11.83
C ALA A 560 -22.62 -35.75 -10.30
N ALA A 561 -21.55 -35.62 -9.49
CA ALA A 561 -21.65 -35.54 -8.04
C ALA A 561 -22.29 -34.22 -7.53
N TYR A 562 -22.37 -33.18 -8.36
CA TYR A 562 -22.87 -31.86 -7.98
C TYR A 562 -24.34 -31.64 -8.37
N GLY A 563 -25.03 -32.68 -8.87
CA GLY A 563 -26.42 -32.57 -9.32
C GLY A 563 -27.34 -31.96 -8.27
N GLU A 564 -27.36 -32.50 -7.06
CA GLU A 564 -28.20 -32.01 -5.95
C GLU A 564 -27.88 -30.56 -5.58
N TRP A 565 -26.60 -30.21 -5.51
CA TRP A 565 -26.18 -28.84 -5.17
C TRP A 565 -26.59 -27.84 -6.26
N VAL A 566 -26.50 -28.22 -7.55
CA VAL A 566 -26.95 -27.38 -8.67
C VAL A 566 -28.48 -27.23 -8.67
N GLU A 567 -29.22 -28.28 -8.33
CA GLU A 567 -30.68 -28.21 -8.15
C GLU A 567 -31.04 -27.24 -7.03
N GLN A 568 -30.39 -27.33 -5.86
CA GLN A 568 -30.58 -26.38 -4.77
C GLN A 568 -30.23 -24.95 -5.18
N LEU A 569 -29.16 -24.75 -5.95
CA LEU A 569 -28.79 -23.43 -6.46
C LEU A 569 -29.83 -22.88 -7.46
N ARG A 570 -30.42 -23.74 -8.28
CA ARG A 570 -31.48 -23.38 -9.23
C ARG A 570 -32.78 -23.01 -8.51
N ASP A 571 -33.17 -23.82 -7.52
CA ASP A 571 -34.51 -23.80 -6.95
C ASP A 571 -34.67 -22.84 -5.77
N ASP A 572 -33.60 -22.52 -5.02
CA ASP A 572 -33.65 -21.58 -3.89
C ASP A 572 -33.59 -20.10 -4.37
N PRO A 573 -34.65 -19.30 -4.21
CA PRO A 573 -34.66 -17.90 -4.64
C PRO A 573 -33.63 -17.02 -3.91
N GLN A 574 -33.22 -17.38 -2.68
CA GLN A 574 -32.30 -16.58 -1.87
C GLN A 574 -30.85 -16.65 -2.36
N ARG A 575 -30.50 -17.65 -3.18
CA ARG A 575 -29.13 -17.88 -3.70
C ARG A 575 -28.81 -17.11 -4.99
N PHE A 576 -29.52 -16.02 -5.26
CA PHE A 576 -29.32 -15.18 -6.46
C PHE A 576 -27.88 -14.64 -6.58
N ALA A 577 -27.21 -14.34 -5.47
CA ALA A 577 -25.83 -13.86 -5.48
C ALA A 577 -24.84 -14.91 -6.02
N GLU A 578 -25.03 -16.19 -5.64
CA GLU A 578 -24.24 -17.31 -6.14
C GLU A 578 -24.53 -17.57 -7.63
N ARG A 579 -25.80 -17.47 -8.05
CA ARG A 579 -26.17 -17.57 -9.47
C ARG A 579 -25.60 -16.44 -10.32
N ALA A 580 -25.55 -15.22 -9.80
CA ALA A 580 -24.89 -14.10 -10.45
C ALA A 580 -23.37 -14.35 -10.61
N ALA A 581 -22.70 -14.79 -9.53
CA ALA A 581 -21.30 -15.20 -9.58
C ALA A 581 -21.05 -16.33 -10.59
N LEU A 582 -22.00 -17.26 -10.70
CA LEU A 582 -21.93 -18.36 -11.66
C LEU A 582 -22.06 -17.88 -13.10
N ALA A 583 -23.03 -17.02 -13.38
CA ALA A 583 -23.21 -16.41 -14.69
C ALA A 583 -21.95 -15.65 -15.14
N GLU A 584 -21.35 -14.87 -14.25
CA GLU A 584 -20.08 -14.17 -14.52
C GLU A 584 -18.93 -15.16 -14.81
N ALA A 585 -18.78 -16.21 -14.00
CA ALA A 585 -17.75 -17.23 -14.20
C ALA A 585 -17.90 -17.99 -15.52
N LEU A 586 -19.14 -18.34 -15.91
CA LEU A 586 -19.45 -18.96 -17.20
C LEU A 586 -19.07 -18.03 -18.37
N LEU A 587 -19.40 -16.73 -18.26
CA LEU A 587 -19.10 -15.73 -19.27
C LEU A 587 -17.59 -15.47 -19.44
N GLN A 588 -16.79 -15.64 -18.39
CA GLN A 588 -15.33 -15.56 -18.48
C GLN A 588 -14.72 -16.72 -19.29
N HIS A 589 -15.43 -17.85 -19.41
CA HIS A 589 -14.93 -19.08 -20.06
C HIS A 589 -15.75 -19.50 -21.29
N GLN A 590 -16.26 -18.54 -22.07
CA GLN A 590 -17.07 -18.78 -23.28
C GLN A 590 -16.40 -19.70 -24.31
N SER A 591 -15.07 -19.71 -24.40
CA SER A 591 -14.31 -20.62 -25.28
C SER A 591 -14.55 -22.10 -24.96
N HIS A 592 -14.99 -22.43 -23.75
CA HIS A 592 -15.28 -23.78 -23.27
C HIS A 592 -16.78 -24.11 -23.23
N ALA A 593 -17.60 -23.43 -24.05
CA ALA A 593 -19.07 -23.58 -24.06
C ALA A 593 -19.56 -25.04 -24.11
N LYS A 594 -18.85 -25.95 -24.79
CA LYS A 594 -19.24 -27.38 -24.83
C LYS A 594 -19.15 -28.06 -23.46
N ALA A 595 -18.09 -27.80 -22.70
CA ALA A 595 -17.90 -28.38 -21.36
C ALA A 595 -18.87 -27.76 -20.35
N LEU A 596 -19.20 -26.48 -20.52
CA LEU A 596 -20.07 -25.73 -19.61
C LEU A 596 -21.57 -25.88 -19.91
N ALA A 597 -21.95 -26.43 -21.06
CA ALA A 597 -23.35 -26.48 -21.52
C ALA A 597 -24.33 -27.10 -20.52
N TRP A 598 -23.94 -28.18 -19.83
CA TRP A 598 -24.79 -28.82 -18.82
C TRP A 598 -25.08 -27.89 -17.65
N LEU A 599 -24.04 -27.26 -17.10
CA LEU A 599 -24.15 -26.40 -15.94
C LEU A 599 -24.94 -25.13 -16.28
N THR A 600 -24.69 -24.54 -17.45
CA THR A 600 -25.46 -23.40 -17.95
C THR A 600 -26.91 -23.77 -18.21
N GLY A 601 -27.19 -24.92 -18.83
CA GLY A 601 -28.56 -25.40 -19.06
C GLY A 601 -29.35 -25.62 -17.78
N ALA A 602 -28.70 -26.12 -16.73
CA ALA A 602 -29.34 -26.35 -15.43
C ALA A 602 -29.74 -25.04 -14.72
N THR A 603 -28.97 -23.94 -14.87
CA THR A 603 -29.18 -22.72 -14.09
C THR A 603 -29.73 -21.52 -14.87
N ILE A 604 -29.71 -21.54 -16.21
CA ILE A 604 -30.03 -20.36 -17.03
C ILE A 604 -31.42 -19.78 -16.78
N HIS A 605 -32.42 -20.63 -16.55
CA HIS A 605 -33.78 -20.19 -16.26
C HIS A 605 -33.85 -19.39 -14.95
N ALA A 606 -33.14 -19.84 -13.91
CA ALA A 606 -33.06 -19.14 -12.63
C ALA A 606 -32.28 -17.83 -12.75
N ILE A 607 -31.20 -17.80 -13.55
CA ILE A 607 -30.44 -16.56 -13.84
C ILE A 607 -31.33 -15.53 -14.57
N ILE A 608 -32.12 -15.96 -15.55
CA ILE A 608 -33.07 -15.07 -16.26
C ILE A 608 -34.13 -14.54 -15.30
N ALA A 609 -34.63 -15.38 -14.37
CA ALA A 609 -35.57 -14.95 -13.35
C ALA A 609 -34.96 -13.90 -12.41
N ASP A 610 -33.69 -14.06 -12.00
CA ASP A 610 -32.98 -13.07 -11.18
C ASP A 610 -32.84 -11.72 -11.90
N GLU A 611 -32.49 -11.74 -13.18
CA GLU A 611 -32.41 -10.53 -14.02
C GLU A 611 -33.78 -9.84 -14.17
N ALA A 612 -34.83 -10.61 -14.40
CA ALA A 612 -36.20 -10.09 -14.50
C ALA A 612 -36.70 -9.48 -13.18
N ASN A 613 -36.22 -9.97 -12.04
CA ASN A 613 -36.53 -9.45 -10.70
C ASN A 613 -35.62 -8.29 -10.26
N GLY A 614 -34.68 -7.85 -11.11
CA GLY A 614 -33.75 -6.76 -10.80
C GLY A 614 -32.62 -7.13 -9.83
N GLN A 615 -32.37 -8.41 -9.61
CA GLN A 615 -31.26 -8.90 -8.77
C GLN A 615 -29.96 -9.06 -9.58
N GLY A 616 -30.08 -9.17 -10.89
CA GLY A 616 -28.97 -9.35 -11.81
C GLY A 616 -28.40 -8.05 -12.40
N ARG A 617 -27.25 -8.18 -13.08
CA ARG A 617 -26.50 -7.06 -13.70
C ARG A 617 -26.10 -7.35 -15.15
N LEU A 618 -26.57 -8.45 -15.72
CA LEU A 618 -26.15 -8.89 -17.05
C LEU A 618 -26.70 -7.95 -18.13
N THR A 619 -25.90 -7.77 -19.18
CA THR A 619 -26.34 -7.13 -20.42
C THR A 619 -27.13 -8.11 -21.27
N HIS A 620 -27.94 -7.61 -22.20
CA HIS A 620 -28.67 -8.46 -23.14
C HIS A 620 -27.74 -9.41 -23.93
N ASN A 621 -26.59 -8.91 -24.39
CA ASN A 621 -25.58 -9.71 -25.09
C ASN A 621 -25.00 -10.83 -24.21
N GLN A 622 -24.76 -10.55 -22.93
CA GLN A 622 -24.28 -11.56 -21.97
C GLN A 622 -25.33 -12.63 -21.71
N LEU A 623 -26.60 -12.25 -21.55
CA LEU A 623 -27.71 -13.20 -21.43
C LEU A 623 -27.84 -14.07 -22.68
N GLN A 624 -27.79 -13.47 -23.87
CA GLN A 624 -27.83 -14.21 -25.13
C GLN A 624 -26.67 -15.21 -25.24
N ALA A 625 -25.45 -14.83 -24.83
CA ALA A 625 -24.30 -15.73 -24.82
C ALA A 625 -24.52 -16.96 -23.90
N LEU A 626 -25.10 -16.75 -22.71
CA LEU A 626 -25.43 -17.86 -21.79
C LEU A 626 -26.53 -18.77 -22.34
N VAL A 627 -27.56 -18.20 -22.97
CA VAL A 627 -28.65 -18.95 -23.62
C VAL A 627 -28.16 -19.73 -24.85
N ILE A 628 -27.17 -19.21 -25.58
CA ILE A 628 -26.49 -19.96 -26.64
C ILE A 628 -25.69 -21.13 -26.05
N MET A 629 -24.97 -20.87 -24.94
CA MET A 629 -24.15 -21.87 -24.26
C MET A 629 -24.98 -23.02 -23.66
N SER A 630 -26.19 -22.76 -23.15
CA SER A 630 -27.09 -23.80 -22.63
C SER A 630 -27.54 -24.82 -23.68
N LYS A 631 -27.44 -24.46 -24.97
CA LYS A 631 -27.97 -25.23 -26.12
C LYS A 631 -29.48 -25.45 -26.08
N ASP A 632 -30.21 -24.67 -25.29
CA ASP A 632 -31.66 -24.71 -25.24
C ASP A 632 -32.26 -23.91 -26.41
N LYS A 633 -32.73 -24.63 -27.45
CA LYS A 633 -33.31 -24.02 -28.64
C LYS A 633 -34.66 -23.36 -28.39
N LEU A 634 -35.41 -23.81 -27.38
CA LEU A 634 -36.72 -23.24 -27.05
C LEU A 634 -36.51 -21.89 -26.36
N LEU A 635 -35.65 -21.86 -25.34
CA LEU A 635 -35.28 -20.63 -24.65
C LEU A 635 -34.65 -19.59 -25.58
N GLN A 636 -33.87 -20.02 -26.58
CA GLN A 636 -33.32 -19.14 -27.62
C GLN A 636 -34.40 -18.45 -28.46
N ALA A 637 -35.49 -19.16 -28.77
CA ALA A 637 -36.60 -18.62 -29.54
C ALA A 637 -37.49 -17.69 -28.67
N ASP A 638 -37.60 -17.99 -27.38
CA ASP A 638 -38.47 -17.28 -26.43
C ASP A 638 -37.80 -16.04 -25.79
N LEU A 639 -36.47 -15.90 -25.87
CA LEU A 639 -35.76 -14.75 -25.30
C LEU A 639 -36.21 -13.45 -26.02
N PRO A 640 -36.73 -12.45 -25.29
CA PRO A 640 -37.23 -11.23 -25.91
C PRO A 640 -36.09 -10.46 -26.59
N GLY A 641 -36.33 -9.93 -27.80
CA GLY A 641 -35.34 -9.11 -28.53
C GLY A 641 -35.05 -7.73 -27.91
N LYS A 642 -35.60 -7.43 -26.73
CA LYS A 642 -35.34 -6.21 -25.95
C LYS A 642 -34.70 -6.59 -24.61
N ALA A 643 -33.87 -5.70 -24.07
CA ALA A 643 -33.30 -5.89 -22.74
C ALA A 643 -34.41 -6.01 -21.68
N LEU A 644 -34.23 -6.92 -20.71
CA LEU A 644 -35.14 -7.09 -19.59
C LEU A 644 -35.20 -5.78 -18.76
N PRO A 645 -36.39 -5.41 -18.24
CA PRO A 645 -36.55 -4.19 -17.47
C PRO A 645 -35.68 -4.22 -16.21
N ARG A 646 -34.74 -3.27 -16.11
CA ARG A 646 -33.85 -3.11 -14.96
C ARG A 646 -34.53 -2.27 -13.89
N ARG A 647 -34.88 -2.86 -12.75
CA ARG A 647 -35.02 -2.09 -11.50
C ARG A 647 -33.61 -1.95 -10.90
N GLY A 648 -32.88 -0.95 -11.38
CA GLY A 648 -31.51 -0.71 -10.93
C GLY A 648 -31.46 -0.13 -9.53
N LYS A 649 -30.50 -0.57 -8.73
CA LYS A 649 -30.04 0.23 -7.58
C LYS A 649 -29.45 1.54 -8.10
N GLN A 650 -29.72 2.64 -7.40
CA GLN A 650 -29.33 3.98 -7.82
C GLN A 650 -28.00 4.35 -7.16
N PRO A 651 -26.94 4.63 -7.94
CA PRO A 651 -25.67 5.11 -7.40
C PRO A 651 -25.83 6.34 -6.51
N LEU A 652 -25.00 6.43 -5.46
CA LEU A 652 -25.12 7.47 -4.44
C LEU A 652 -24.96 8.90 -5.02
N ASP A 653 -24.17 9.05 -6.08
CA ASP A 653 -23.97 10.32 -6.80
C ASP A 653 -25.17 10.74 -7.65
N SER A 654 -26.13 9.84 -7.88
CA SER A 654 -27.31 10.08 -8.72
C SER A 654 -28.61 10.29 -7.93
N VAL A 655 -28.62 10.08 -6.61
CA VAL A 655 -29.82 10.20 -5.75
C VAL A 655 -30.44 11.61 -5.81
N GLU A 656 -31.75 11.73 -5.97
CA GLU A 656 -32.42 13.04 -6.11
C GLU A 656 -32.49 13.84 -4.80
N ALA A 657 -32.66 13.15 -3.67
CA ALA A 657 -32.73 13.73 -2.33
C ALA A 657 -31.61 13.19 -1.43
N THR A 658 -31.14 14.00 -0.47
CA THR A 658 -30.13 13.56 0.50
C THR A 658 -30.68 12.38 1.32
N LEU A 659 -29.95 11.25 1.32
CA LEU A 659 -30.31 10.08 2.13
C LEU A 659 -29.94 10.32 3.60
N GLU A 660 -30.81 9.93 4.51
CA GLU A 660 -30.55 9.99 5.95
C GLU A 660 -30.35 8.57 6.49
N TRP A 661 -29.20 8.36 7.11
CA TRP A 661 -28.77 7.07 7.65
C TRP A 661 -28.47 7.18 9.14
N SER A 662 -28.60 6.05 9.84
CA SER A 662 -28.27 5.93 11.26
C SER A 662 -27.39 4.71 11.52
N ALA A 663 -26.54 4.81 12.53
CA ALA A 663 -25.71 3.71 13.00
C ALA A 663 -26.56 2.55 13.57
N PRO A 664 -26.05 1.31 13.53
CA PRO A 664 -26.71 0.16 14.16
C PRO A 664 -26.80 0.27 15.68
N ALA A 665 -27.56 -0.65 16.28
CA ALA A 665 -27.53 -0.86 17.73
C ALA A 665 -26.13 -1.31 18.18
N MET A 666 -25.81 -0.97 19.43
CA MET A 666 -24.59 -1.40 20.12
C MET A 666 -24.48 -2.92 20.17
N GLY A 667 -23.27 -3.44 19.93
CA GLY A 667 -22.92 -4.86 20.09
C GLY A 667 -22.20 -5.13 21.40
N SER A 668 -21.59 -6.31 21.52
CA SER A 668 -20.85 -6.75 22.71
C SER A 668 -19.32 -6.73 22.53
N ARG A 669 -18.84 -6.61 21.28
CA ARG A 669 -17.41 -6.72 20.94
C ARG A 669 -16.84 -5.45 20.35
N VAL A 670 -15.63 -5.10 20.76
CA VAL A 670 -14.85 -4.00 20.17
C VAL A 670 -14.46 -4.34 18.73
N ILE A 671 -14.65 -3.41 17.79
CA ILE A 671 -14.12 -3.51 16.42
C ILE A 671 -12.99 -2.51 16.27
N LEU A 672 -11.75 -3.00 16.09
CA LEU A 672 -10.57 -2.15 15.95
C LEU A 672 -10.23 -1.83 14.49
N ASP A 673 -10.46 -2.78 13.59
CA ASP A 673 -10.35 -2.62 12.13
C ASP A 673 -11.35 -3.57 11.45
N ALA A 674 -11.80 -3.23 10.26
CA ALA A 674 -12.75 -4.03 9.49
C ALA A 674 -12.45 -3.91 7.99
N VAL A 675 -12.58 -5.03 7.26
CA VAL A 675 -12.40 -5.07 5.81
C VAL A 675 -13.54 -5.86 5.18
N ALA A 676 -14.10 -5.32 4.10
CA ALA A 676 -15.10 -6.01 3.29
C ALA A 676 -14.42 -7.09 2.45
N LEU A 677 -14.95 -8.31 2.54
CA LEU A 677 -14.57 -9.44 1.71
C LEU A 677 -15.57 -9.59 0.55
N GLU A 678 -15.35 -10.58 -0.30
CA GLU A 678 -16.33 -10.95 -1.32
C GLU A 678 -17.62 -11.51 -0.69
N ASP A 679 -18.71 -11.48 -1.47
CA ASP A 679 -20.01 -12.05 -1.10
C ASP A 679 -20.64 -11.46 0.16
N SER A 680 -20.44 -10.16 0.42
CA SER A 680 -20.98 -9.47 1.60
C SER A 680 -20.50 -10.07 2.94
N ARG A 681 -19.30 -10.65 2.95
CA ARG A 681 -18.61 -11.09 4.18
C ARG A 681 -17.68 -9.98 4.68
N TYR A 682 -17.31 -10.04 5.95
CA TYR A 682 -16.42 -9.07 6.57
C TYR A 682 -15.37 -9.77 7.42
N LEU A 683 -14.12 -9.31 7.33
CA LEU A 683 -13.04 -9.66 8.25
C LEU A 683 -12.91 -8.54 9.29
N LEU A 684 -13.06 -8.89 10.56
CA LEU A 684 -13.03 -7.94 11.68
C LEU A 684 -11.85 -8.26 12.60
N ALA A 685 -11.16 -7.20 13.06
CA ALA A 685 -10.09 -7.25 14.05
C ALA A 685 -10.65 -6.84 15.41
N LEU A 686 -10.56 -7.75 16.39
CA LEU A 686 -11.19 -7.63 17.72
C LEU A 686 -10.17 -7.44 18.84
N GLY A 687 -8.97 -6.97 18.52
CA GLY A 687 -7.86 -6.82 19.47
C GLY A 687 -7.30 -8.15 19.92
N GLU A 688 -7.16 -8.32 21.23
CA GLU A 688 -6.68 -9.57 21.84
C GLU A 688 -7.66 -10.73 21.66
N ALA A 689 -8.94 -10.43 21.43
CA ALA A 689 -9.94 -11.46 21.14
C ALA A 689 -9.77 -12.08 19.74
N GLY A 690 -8.86 -11.55 18.93
CA GLY A 690 -8.40 -12.10 17.66
C GLY A 690 -9.09 -11.52 16.42
N ALA A 691 -9.14 -12.28 15.32
CA ALA A 691 -9.82 -11.88 14.09
C ALA A 691 -11.02 -12.79 13.80
N VAL A 692 -12.08 -12.25 13.21
CA VAL A 692 -13.29 -13.04 12.90
C VAL A 692 -13.81 -12.73 11.52
N VAL A 693 -14.28 -13.75 10.81
CA VAL A 693 -15.04 -13.59 9.57
C VAL A 693 -16.52 -13.74 9.87
N VAL A 694 -17.31 -12.74 9.48
CA VAL A 694 -18.77 -12.71 9.64
C VAL A 694 -19.46 -12.57 8.28
N ASP A 695 -20.71 -13.03 8.21
CA ASP A 695 -21.56 -12.82 7.04
C ASP A 695 -22.30 -11.47 7.07
N ALA A 696 -23.18 -11.24 6.09
CA ALA A 696 -23.96 -10.03 5.96
C ALA A 696 -24.93 -9.75 7.12
N SER A 697 -25.23 -10.77 7.95
CA SER A 697 -26.08 -10.66 9.13
C SER A 697 -25.31 -10.42 10.43
N GLY A 698 -23.96 -10.44 10.37
CA GLY A 698 -23.10 -10.39 11.56
C GLY A 698 -22.89 -11.76 12.20
N LYS A 699 -23.40 -12.84 11.61
CA LYS A 699 -23.16 -14.19 12.11
C LYS A 699 -21.72 -14.60 11.81
N ARG A 700 -21.03 -15.08 12.85
CA ARG A 700 -19.68 -15.63 12.75
C ARG A 700 -19.65 -16.86 11.86
N LEU A 701 -18.83 -16.81 10.82
CA LEU A 701 -18.50 -17.95 9.96
C LEU A 701 -17.34 -18.76 10.55
N PHE A 702 -16.24 -18.09 10.90
CA PHE A 702 -15.08 -18.69 11.57
C PHE A 702 -14.23 -17.62 12.26
N HIS A 703 -13.32 -18.07 13.12
CA HIS A 703 -12.52 -17.23 13.99
C HIS A 703 -11.04 -17.64 13.95
N PHE A 704 -10.15 -16.65 13.99
CA PHE A 704 -8.71 -16.83 14.14
C PHE A 704 -8.27 -16.37 15.53
N SER A 705 -7.75 -17.31 16.31
CA SER A 705 -7.21 -17.08 17.65
C SER A 705 -5.82 -16.41 17.62
N VAL A 706 -5.62 -15.38 16.79
CA VAL A 706 -4.41 -14.55 16.74
C VAL A 706 -4.78 -13.09 16.93
N PRO A 707 -4.07 -12.33 17.79
CA PRO A 707 -4.42 -10.96 18.12
C PRO A 707 -4.38 -10.06 16.89
N ALA A 708 -5.39 -9.23 16.72
CA ALA A 708 -5.57 -8.40 15.53
C ALA A 708 -6.12 -7.02 15.91
N GLN A 709 -5.34 -5.97 15.65
CA GLN A 709 -5.77 -4.57 15.80
C GLN A 709 -5.89 -3.87 14.45
N ALA A 710 -5.04 -4.21 13.48
CA ALA A 710 -5.07 -3.70 12.12
C ALA A 710 -5.04 -4.84 11.10
N ILE A 711 -5.71 -4.63 9.97
CA ILE A 711 -5.81 -5.59 8.87
C ILE A 711 -5.14 -5.02 7.62
N VAL A 712 -4.25 -5.81 7.01
CA VAL A 712 -3.68 -5.58 5.69
C VAL A 712 -4.23 -6.65 4.75
N MET A 713 -5.03 -6.24 3.77
CA MET A 713 -5.76 -7.18 2.89
C MET A 713 -4.96 -7.46 1.62
N ALA A 714 -4.85 -8.71 1.18
CA ALA A 714 -4.28 -9.01 -0.13
C ALA A 714 -5.25 -8.63 -1.25
N HIS A 715 -4.73 -8.29 -2.44
CA HIS A 715 -5.55 -8.06 -3.64
C HIS A 715 -6.52 -9.21 -3.97
N SER A 716 -6.13 -10.45 -3.66
CA SER A 716 -6.98 -11.64 -3.86
C SER A 716 -8.20 -11.68 -2.94
N ARG A 717 -8.21 -10.92 -1.84
CA ARG A 717 -9.20 -10.98 -0.75
C ARG A 717 -9.33 -12.35 -0.08
N GLN A 718 -8.40 -13.27 -0.33
CA GLN A 718 -8.35 -14.61 0.27
C GLN A 718 -7.25 -14.76 1.33
N VAL A 719 -6.37 -13.76 1.44
CA VAL A 719 -5.22 -13.76 2.36
C VAL A 719 -5.11 -12.39 3.00
N ALA A 720 -4.89 -12.34 4.31
CA ALA A 720 -4.69 -11.08 5.03
C ALA A 720 -3.45 -11.15 5.94
N LEU A 721 -2.89 -10.00 6.29
CA LEU A 721 -2.04 -9.87 7.48
C LEU A 721 -2.85 -9.21 8.57
N VAL A 722 -2.69 -9.69 9.80
CA VAL A 722 -3.19 -9.03 10.99
C VAL A 722 -2.03 -8.61 11.86
N LEU A 723 -2.17 -7.41 12.43
CA LEU A 723 -1.12 -6.75 13.17
C LEU A 723 -1.63 -6.33 14.53
N VAL A 724 -0.79 -6.49 15.54
CA VAL A 724 -1.04 -5.98 16.89
C VAL A 724 0.17 -5.21 17.39
N ARG A 725 -0.06 -3.99 17.91
CA ARG A 725 1.02 -3.15 18.42
C ARG A 725 1.45 -3.62 19.81
N ARG A 726 2.76 -3.73 20.01
CA ARG A 726 3.45 -4.10 21.26
C ARG A 726 4.53 -3.05 21.53
N SER A 727 4.15 -1.98 22.23
CA SER A 727 5.01 -0.79 22.41
C SER A 727 5.47 -0.24 21.04
N GLU A 728 6.76 -0.24 20.73
CA GLU A 728 7.32 0.27 19.46
C GLU A 728 7.40 -0.78 18.33
N ALA A 729 6.93 -2.01 18.56
CA ALA A 729 6.97 -3.07 17.56
C ALA A 729 5.57 -3.60 17.22
N TRP A 730 5.47 -4.29 16.09
CA TRP A 730 4.28 -4.96 15.63
C TRP A 730 4.51 -6.47 15.61
N ARG A 731 3.61 -7.25 16.20
CA ARG A 731 3.52 -8.68 15.90
C ARG A 731 2.62 -8.86 14.69
N ILE A 732 3.07 -9.70 13.75
CA ILE A 732 2.41 -9.90 12.47
C ILE A 732 2.03 -11.36 12.35
N SER A 733 0.80 -11.64 11.92
CA SER A 733 0.37 -12.98 11.53
C SER A 733 -0.30 -12.94 10.16
N LYS A 734 -0.03 -13.94 9.34
CA LYS A 734 -0.69 -14.17 8.05
C LYS A 734 -1.92 -15.04 8.24
N LEU A 735 -3.06 -14.61 7.71
CA LEU A 735 -4.30 -15.35 7.68
C LEU A 735 -4.54 -15.90 6.27
N ASP A 736 -4.78 -17.20 6.18
CA ASP A 736 -5.34 -17.86 4.99
C ASP A 736 -6.84 -18.03 5.22
N LEU A 737 -7.65 -17.30 4.46
CA LEU A 737 -9.11 -17.30 4.60
C LEU A 737 -9.75 -18.52 3.93
N VAL A 738 -9.03 -19.21 3.04
CA VAL A 738 -9.48 -20.43 2.34
C VAL A 738 -9.27 -21.64 3.23
N ASN A 739 -8.03 -21.87 3.67
CA ASN A 739 -7.70 -22.99 4.56
C ASN A 739 -8.07 -22.73 6.03
N ARG A 740 -8.44 -21.48 6.37
CA ARG A 740 -8.79 -21.03 7.73
C ARG A 740 -7.65 -21.24 8.72
N THR A 741 -6.42 -21.00 8.26
CA THR A 741 -5.20 -21.12 9.06
C THR A 741 -4.59 -19.76 9.33
N ALA A 742 -3.85 -19.65 10.42
CA ALA A 742 -3.06 -18.48 10.76
C ALA A 742 -1.61 -18.88 11.01
N THR A 743 -0.67 -18.14 10.43
CA THR A 743 0.77 -18.35 10.56
C THR A 743 1.39 -17.11 11.21
N ASP A 744 2.06 -17.29 12.35
CA ASP A 744 2.79 -16.20 13.01
C ASP A 744 4.07 -15.90 12.23
N LEU A 745 4.26 -14.63 11.85
CA LEU A 745 5.45 -14.15 11.12
C LEU A 745 6.46 -13.48 12.04
N GLY A 746 6.15 -13.37 13.34
CA GLY A 746 7.03 -12.79 14.34
C GLY A 746 6.80 -11.30 14.58
N VAL A 747 7.81 -10.64 15.16
CA VAL A 747 7.73 -9.26 15.65
C VAL A 747 8.73 -8.38 14.91
N HIS A 748 8.27 -7.26 14.36
CA HIS A 748 9.06 -6.34 13.56
C HIS A 748 8.79 -4.87 13.93
N LYS A 749 9.80 -4.01 13.75
CA LYS A 749 9.69 -2.55 13.94
C LYS A 749 9.54 -1.86 12.59
N PHE A 750 8.53 -1.01 12.49
CA PHE A 750 8.28 -0.10 11.37
C PHE A 750 7.26 0.95 11.83
N ASP A 751 7.33 2.13 11.21
CA ASP A 751 6.54 3.30 11.57
C ASP A 751 5.28 3.42 10.70
N VAL A 752 5.40 3.04 9.43
CA VAL A 752 4.32 3.06 8.43
C VAL A 752 4.29 1.75 7.64
N PHE A 753 3.13 1.39 7.11
CA PHE A 753 2.96 0.19 6.31
C PHE A 753 1.82 0.34 5.30
N ALA A 754 1.90 -0.42 4.20
CA ALA A 754 0.84 -0.47 3.19
C ALA A 754 -0.39 -1.20 3.74
N ARG A 755 -1.58 -0.65 3.51
CA ARG A 755 -2.84 -1.24 4.00
C ARG A 755 -3.37 -2.34 3.07
N ILE A 756 -2.82 -2.45 1.87
CA ILE A 756 -3.06 -3.50 0.90
C ILE A 756 -1.71 -4.08 0.46
N PHE A 757 -1.71 -5.32 -0.01
CA PHE A 757 -0.52 -5.97 -0.57
C PHE A 757 -0.91 -6.98 -1.64
N ASN A 758 0.05 -7.52 -2.38
CA ASN A 758 -0.26 -8.46 -3.48
C ASN A 758 -0.42 -9.93 -3.00
N GLY A 759 -0.35 -10.18 -1.70
CA GLY A 759 -0.43 -11.52 -1.09
C GLY A 759 0.92 -12.15 -0.73
N SER A 760 2.03 -11.70 -1.33
CA SER A 760 3.38 -12.20 -1.04
C SER A 760 4.39 -11.10 -0.73
N SER A 761 4.36 -9.97 -1.41
CA SER A 761 5.21 -8.81 -1.15
C SER A 761 4.43 -7.67 -0.50
N TRP A 762 4.97 -7.16 0.62
CA TRP A 762 4.33 -6.12 1.43
C TRP A 762 5.31 -4.98 1.70
N THR A 763 4.82 -3.74 1.67
CA THR A 763 5.66 -2.55 1.87
C THR A 763 5.58 -2.06 3.31
N ILE A 764 6.74 -1.87 3.93
CA ILE A 764 6.92 -1.31 5.27
C ILE A 764 7.95 -0.18 5.24
N GLY A 765 7.70 0.88 6.02
CA GLY A 765 8.59 2.03 6.14
C GLY A 765 9.05 2.22 7.58
N GLN A 766 10.34 2.51 7.76
CA GLN A 766 10.94 2.81 9.06
C GLN A 766 11.91 3.98 8.91
N ASN A 767 11.63 5.07 9.61
CA ASN A 767 12.40 6.31 9.59
C ASN A 767 12.65 6.81 8.14
N ARG A 768 13.88 6.70 7.64
CA ARG A 768 14.30 7.11 6.28
C ARG A 768 14.46 5.93 5.32
N GLN A 769 13.91 4.77 5.69
CA GLN A 769 14.04 3.53 4.93
C GLN A 769 12.66 3.01 4.52
N LEU A 770 12.55 2.62 3.26
CA LEU A 770 11.40 1.90 2.72
C LEU A 770 11.84 0.50 2.32
N ARG A 771 11.08 -0.53 2.70
CA ARG A 771 11.38 -1.93 2.39
C ARG A 771 10.13 -2.63 1.87
N VAL A 772 10.35 -3.52 0.92
CA VAL A 772 9.35 -4.48 0.43
C VAL A 772 9.82 -5.85 0.86
N VAL A 773 8.99 -6.55 1.60
CA VAL A 773 9.33 -7.81 2.27
C VAL A 773 8.51 -8.98 1.74
N ASP A 774 9.10 -10.17 1.67
CA ASP A 774 8.41 -11.42 1.31
C ASP A 774 7.78 -12.04 2.55
N VAL A 775 6.46 -12.00 2.60
CA VAL A 775 5.63 -12.51 3.68
C VAL A 775 5.78 -14.03 3.85
N ASP A 776 5.96 -14.77 2.76
CA ASP A 776 6.08 -16.25 2.82
C ASP A 776 7.48 -16.71 3.27
N ARG A 777 8.47 -15.80 3.28
CA ARG A 777 9.87 -16.09 3.62
C ARG A 777 10.36 -15.26 4.79
N GLY A 778 9.58 -15.22 5.87
CA GLY A 778 10.01 -14.59 7.12
C GLY A 778 10.32 -13.09 6.99
N LEU A 779 9.63 -12.40 6.07
CA LEU A 779 9.80 -10.98 5.78
C LEU A 779 11.22 -10.62 5.27
N GLU A 780 11.84 -11.53 4.52
CA GLU A 780 13.05 -11.28 3.74
C GLU A 780 12.86 -10.06 2.81
N THR A 781 13.88 -9.20 2.71
CA THR A 781 13.78 -7.97 1.92
C THR A 781 13.93 -8.28 0.43
N LEU A 782 12.86 -8.06 -0.35
CA LEU A 782 12.83 -8.19 -1.81
C LEU A 782 13.34 -6.94 -2.52
N TRP A 783 13.09 -5.77 -1.93
CA TRP A 783 13.51 -4.47 -2.45
C TRP A 783 13.55 -3.44 -1.32
N HIS A 784 14.45 -2.45 -1.41
CA HIS A 784 14.53 -1.40 -0.40
C HIS A 784 15.09 -0.09 -0.97
N VAL A 785 14.87 0.99 -0.22
CA VAL A 785 15.53 2.29 -0.34
C VAL A 785 15.93 2.70 1.07
N SER A 786 17.23 2.84 1.36
CA SER A 786 17.73 3.08 2.72
C SER A 786 18.12 4.54 3.00
N ASP A 787 18.08 5.41 1.99
CA ASP A 787 18.62 6.76 2.00
C ASP A 787 17.60 7.82 1.53
N LEU A 788 16.34 7.70 1.99
CA LEU A 788 15.34 8.72 1.69
C LEU A 788 15.76 10.09 2.25
N PRO A 789 15.40 11.22 1.58
CA PRO A 789 15.80 12.57 1.99
C PRO A 789 15.16 13.06 3.30
N GLY A 790 14.06 12.43 3.73
CA GLY A 790 13.33 12.76 4.95
C GLY A 790 12.73 11.52 5.61
N ARG A 791 12.16 11.69 6.80
CA ARG A 791 11.40 10.62 7.47
C ARG A 791 10.08 10.39 6.75
N ILE A 792 9.63 9.14 6.68
CA ILE A 792 8.33 8.81 6.10
C ILE A 792 7.22 9.16 7.10
N LEU A 793 6.34 10.10 6.75
CA LEU A 793 5.17 10.48 7.55
C LEU A 793 3.93 9.65 7.19
N GLY A 794 3.82 9.25 5.93
CA GLY A 794 2.65 8.53 5.44
C GLY A 794 2.97 7.72 4.20
N LEU A 795 2.25 6.61 4.06
CA LEU A 795 2.32 5.73 2.91
C LEU A 795 0.90 5.43 2.44
N LYS A 796 0.68 5.55 1.13
CA LYS A 796 -0.56 5.13 0.48
C LYS A 796 -0.24 4.31 -0.75
N ASP A 797 -1.09 3.33 -1.00
CA ASP A 797 -0.96 2.39 -2.09
C ASP A 797 -2.30 2.24 -2.80
N ASP A 798 -2.23 2.06 -4.11
CA ASP A 798 -3.33 1.60 -4.94
C ASP A 798 -2.85 0.42 -5.82
N ALA A 799 -3.71 -0.07 -6.73
CA ALA A 799 -3.37 -1.21 -7.58
C ALA A 799 -2.19 -0.97 -8.53
N HIS A 800 -1.81 0.29 -8.79
CA HIS A 800 -0.87 0.70 -9.82
C HIS A 800 0.24 1.64 -9.33
N GLY A 801 0.13 2.17 -8.11
CA GLY A 801 1.01 3.19 -7.57
C GLY A 801 1.22 3.08 -6.06
N GLU A 802 2.38 3.54 -5.62
CA GLU A 802 2.75 3.68 -4.21
C GLU A 802 3.25 5.11 -3.98
N TYR A 803 2.68 5.78 -2.98
CA TYR A 803 2.87 7.19 -2.71
C TYR A 803 3.41 7.39 -1.30
N LEU A 804 4.53 8.11 -1.19
CA LEU A 804 5.21 8.39 0.06
C LEU A 804 5.18 9.87 0.37
N TRP A 805 4.74 10.21 1.59
CA TRP A 805 4.90 11.55 2.12
C TRP A 805 6.12 11.59 3.03
N LEU A 806 7.16 12.31 2.59
CA LEU A 806 8.42 12.49 3.30
C LEU A 806 8.46 13.87 3.94
N TYR A 807 9.10 13.97 5.10
CA TYR A 807 9.38 15.24 5.75
C TYR A 807 10.83 15.35 6.18
N ASP A 808 11.45 16.45 5.78
CA ASP A 808 12.78 16.84 6.19
C ASP A 808 12.75 18.27 6.80
N PRO A 809 13.34 18.51 7.98
CA PRO A 809 13.33 19.83 8.60
C PRO A 809 14.01 20.93 7.77
N GLU A 810 15.00 20.59 6.94
CA GLU A 810 15.75 21.55 6.12
C GLU A 810 15.09 21.77 4.75
N SER A 811 14.62 20.68 4.12
CA SER A 811 14.11 20.68 2.75
C SER A 811 12.59 20.81 2.65
N GLY A 812 11.88 20.63 3.76
CA GLY A 812 10.41 20.60 3.83
C GLY A 812 9.82 19.24 3.49
N SER A 813 8.53 19.23 3.19
CA SER A 813 7.78 18.02 2.81
C SER A 813 7.93 17.71 1.33
N GLU A 814 8.12 16.43 0.99
CA GLU A 814 8.12 15.92 -0.39
C GLU A 814 7.13 14.77 -0.56
N LEU A 815 6.55 14.66 -1.75
CA LEU A 815 5.68 13.57 -2.17
C LEU A 815 6.38 12.78 -3.29
N TRP A 816 6.61 11.49 -3.05
CA TRP A 816 7.22 10.59 -4.02
C TRP A 816 6.18 9.60 -4.53
N HIS A 817 6.22 9.29 -5.82
CA HIS A 817 5.32 8.34 -6.46
C HIS A 817 6.11 7.27 -7.20
N TYR A 818 5.87 6.01 -6.85
CA TYR A 818 6.39 4.81 -7.51
C TYR A 818 5.28 4.12 -8.30
N ARG A 819 5.58 3.67 -9.51
CA ARG A 819 4.68 2.82 -10.30
C ARG A 819 4.85 1.36 -9.92
N LEU A 820 3.76 0.66 -9.65
CA LEU A 820 3.70 -0.78 -9.42
C LEU A 820 3.38 -1.54 -10.73
N PRO A 821 3.78 -2.82 -10.87
CA PRO A 821 4.56 -3.62 -9.92
C PRO A 821 6.08 -3.38 -9.99
N ASP A 822 6.57 -2.72 -11.04
CA ASP A 822 8.01 -2.48 -11.28
C ASP A 822 8.74 -1.68 -10.19
N ARG A 823 7.98 -1.00 -9.31
CA ARG A 823 8.47 -0.09 -8.27
C ARG A 823 9.43 0.96 -8.82
N ARG A 824 9.07 1.52 -9.97
CA ARG A 824 9.85 2.55 -10.66
C ARG A 824 9.42 3.93 -10.17
N LEU A 825 10.37 4.73 -9.68
CA LEU A 825 10.10 6.11 -9.27
C LEU A 825 9.65 6.97 -10.48
N MET A 826 8.47 7.56 -10.39
CA MET A 826 7.82 8.33 -11.45
C MET A 826 7.92 9.85 -11.26
N SER A 827 7.77 10.32 -10.02
CA SER A 827 7.90 11.73 -9.67
C SER A 827 8.39 11.94 -8.23
N ARG A 828 9.00 13.11 -8.02
CA ARG A 828 9.35 13.70 -6.72
C ARG A 828 8.82 15.12 -6.76
N GLU A 829 7.79 15.40 -5.99
CA GLU A 829 7.09 16.68 -5.99
C GLU A 829 7.22 17.30 -4.60
N PRO A 830 7.57 18.59 -4.47
CA PRO A 830 7.48 19.26 -3.17
C PRO A 830 6.00 19.28 -2.74
N ALA A 831 5.74 19.01 -1.46
CA ALA A 831 4.39 19.19 -0.94
C ALA A 831 4.00 20.67 -1.04
N SER A 832 2.70 20.93 -1.16
CA SER A 832 2.21 22.31 -1.18
C SER A 832 2.60 23.03 0.10
N LYS A 833 3.02 24.29 -0.04
CA LYS A 833 3.30 25.15 1.12
C LYS A 833 2.00 25.37 1.88
N THR A 834 2.09 25.43 3.20
CA THR A 834 0.98 25.85 4.06
C THR A 834 0.59 27.28 3.70
N VAL A 835 -0.69 27.47 3.41
CA VAL A 835 -1.34 28.73 3.05
C VAL A 835 -2.01 29.36 4.28
N PHE A 836 -2.46 28.53 5.23
CA PHE A 836 -3.11 28.96 6.45
C PHE A 836 -2.17 28.79 7.64
N ASP A 837 -2.04 29.83 8.46
CA ASP A 837 -1.24 29.77 9.69
C ASP A 837 -1.86 28.79 10.71
N ASP A 838 -3.18 28.59 10.65
CA ASP A 838 -3.99 27.68 11.45
C ASP A 838 -4.43 26.41 10.68
N GLY A 839 -3.87 26.18 9.49
CA GLY A 839 -4.24 25.06 8.62
C GLY A 839 -3.55 23.75 8.98
N ARG A 840 -4.24 22.63 8.76
CA ARG A 840 -3.69 21.29 8.89
C ARG A 840 -3.51 20.65 7.51
N GLN A 841 -2.35 20.06 7.28
CA GLN A 841 -2.11 19.26 6.07
C GLN A 841 -2.62 17.82 6.26
N LEU A 842 -3.38 17.34 5.28
CA LEU A 842 -3.87 15.98 5.21
C LEU A 842 -3.31 15.29 3.96
N PHE A 843 -2.89 14.05 4.14
CA PHE A 843 -2.57 13.19 3.01
C PHE A 843 -3.86 12.57 2.48
N SER A 844 -4.36 13.12 1.37
CA SER A 844 -5.63 12.75 0.73
C SER A 844 -5.60 11.33 0.17
N ALA A 845 -6.75 10.66 0.06
CA ALA A 845 -6.84 9.36 -0.62
C ALA A 845 -6.69 9.47 -2.15
N SER A 846 -6.78 10.68 -2.71
CA SER A 846 -6.35 11.00 -4.08
C SER A 846 -4.83 11.13 -4.26
N SER A 847 -4.06 10.66 -3.28
CA SER A 847 -2.59 10.61 -3.33
C SER A 847 -1.91 11.98 -3.47
N ASP A 848 -2.50 13.03 -2.90
CA ASP A 848 -1.94 14.37 -2.81
C ASP A 848 -2.06 14.94 -1.39
N VAL A 849 -1.32 16.01 -1.11
CA VAL A 849 -1.38 16.72 0.18
C VAL A 849 -2.31 17.91 0.02
N VAL A 850 -3.36 17.95 0.83
CA VAL A 850 -4.34 19.05 0.87
C VAL A 850 -4.27 19.74 2.22
N GLU A 851 -4.59 21.03 2.24
CA GLU A 851 -4.64 21.80 3.48
C GLU A 851 -6.08 22.11 3.83
N ILE A 852 -6.44 21.86 5.09
CA ILE A 852 -7.78 22.11 5.61
C ILE A 852 -7.73 23.12 6.75
N ARG A 853 -8.81 23.88 6.89
CA ARG A 853 -9.06 24.71 8.07
C ARG A 853 -10.56 24.81 8.34
N ILE A 854 -10.93 25.06 9.59
CA ILE A 854 -12.32 25.31 9.98
C ILE A 854 -12.50 26.81 10.19
N LYS A 855 -13.35 27.44 9.38
CA LYS A 855 -13.74 28.84 9.56
C LYS A 855 -15.00 28.90 10.43
N ARG A 856 -14.90 29.48 11.63
CA ARG A 856 -16.04 29.72 12.53
C ARG A 856 -16.41 31.21 12.52
N GLU A 857 -17.68 31.52 12.28
CA GLU A 857 -18.24 32.87 12.42
C GLU A 857 -19.30 32.84 13.53
N ARG A 858 -19.42 33.90 14.33
CA ARG A 858 -20.17 33.88 15.61
C ARG A 858 -21.67 33.56 15.49
N GLU A 859 -22.27 33.71 14.31
CA GLU A 859 -23.72 33.53 14.08
C GLU A 859 -24.04 32.48 13.01
N ASP A 860 -23.02 31.89 12.35
CA ASP A 860 -23.19 30.95 11.22
C ASP A 860 -22.59 29.57 11.52
N ASP A 861 -23.11 28.54 10.84
CA ASP A 861 -22.53 27.20 10.89
C ASP A 861 -21.05 27.22 10.47
N PRO A 862 -20.16 26.47 11.17
CA PRO A 862 -18.77 26.34 10.78
C PRO A 862 -18.61 25.88 9.33
N VAL A 863 -17.59 26.41 8.66
CA VAL A 863 -17.27 26.05 7.27
C VAL A 863 -15.91 25.37 7.21
N LEU A 864 -15.89 24.10 6.78
CA LEU A 864 -14.67 23.41 6.39
C LEU A 864 -14.16 24.00 5.08
N VAL A 865 -12.95 24.53 5.09
CA VAL A 865 -12.29 25.09 3.92
C VAL A 865 -11.16 24.17 3.51
N ILE A 866 -11.20 23.68 2.27
CA ILE A 866 -10.19 22.82 1.66
C ILE A 866 -9.44 23.62 0.60
N GLU A 867 -8.12 23.68 0.73
CA GLU A 867 -7.18 24.25 -0.24
C GLU A 867 -6.43 23.10 -0.93
N GLN A 868 -6.62 22.97 -2.24
CA GLN A 868 -6.00 21.93 -3.05
C GLN A 868 -5.44 22.55 -4.33
N ARG A 869 -4.11 22.59 -4.46
CA ARG A 869 -3.38 23.08 -5.65
C ARG A 869 -3.82 24.50 -6.09
N GLY A 870 -4.08 25.39 -5.12
CA GLY A 870 -4.53 26.77 -5.36
C GLY A 870 -6.03 26.90 -5.67
N SER A 871 -6.79 25.81 -5.62
CA SER A 871 -8.25 25.83 -5.63
C SER A 871 -8.77 25.75 -4.19
N ARG A 872 -9.66 26.68 -3.84
CA ARG A 872 -10.27 26.78 -2.51
C ARG A 872 -11.75 26.48 -2.59
N LYS A 873 -12.22 25.53 -1.78
CA LYS A 873 -13.65 25.22 -1.63
C LYS A 873 -14.07 25.21 -0.16
N GLY A 874 -15.30 25.63 0.11
CA GLY A 874 -15.88 25.67 1.45
C GLY A 874 -17.13 24.78 1.56
N TYR A 875 -17.24 24.01 2.64
CA TYR A 875 -18.34 23.10 2.93
C TYR A 875 -18.93 23.41 4.30
N ARG A 876 -20.24 23.60 4.40
CA ARG A 876 -20.92 23.93 5.67
C ARG A 876 -21.09 22.70 6.55
N LEU A 877 -20.87 22.87 7.86
CA LEU A 877 -20.97 21.83 8.88
C LEU A 877 -22.13 22.16 9.86
N PRO A 878 -23.39 21.90 9.47
CA PRO A 878 -24.56 22.30 10.24
C PRO A 878 -24.62 21.68 11.64
N GLY A 879 -24.71 22.54 12.65
CA GLY A 879 -24.77 22.13 14.07
C GLY A 879 -23.46 21.60 14.64
N CYS A 880 -22.32 21.84 13.97
CA CYS A 880 -21.01 21.43 14.45
C CYS A 880 -20.60 22.21 15.70
N ILE A 881 -20.34 21.48 16.80
CA ILE A 881 -19.88 22.06 18.07
C ILE A 881 -18.34 22.03 18.17
N GLU A 882 -17.79 22.68 19.20
CA GLU A 882 -16.37 22.59 19.54
C GLU A 882 -16.13 21.35 20.41
N GLY A 883 -15.17 20.52 20.03
CA GLY A 883 -14.80 19.32 20.79
C GLY A 883 -13.76 19.61 21.89
N PRO A 884 -13.47 18.64 22.77
CA PRO A 884 -12.51 18.78 23.86
C PRO A 884 -11.03 18.80 23.42
N GLU A 885 -10.72 18.41 22.17
CA GLU A 885 -9.40 18.54 21.53
C GLU A 885 -9.45 19.55 20.38
N ASP A 886 -8.29 20.09 19.96
CA ASP A 886 -8.13 21.13 18.92
C ASP A 886 -8.68 20.76 17.51
N ASP A 887 -9.29 19.58 17.30
CA ASP A 887 -9.68 19.13 15.96
C ASP A 887 -10.99 18.28 15.92
N PRO A 888 -12.19 18.91 15.87
CA PRO A 888 -13.47 18.21 15.96
C PRO A 888 -14.00 17.65 14.62
N VAL A 889 -13.23 17.71 13.53
CA VAL A 889 -13.71 17.34 12.18
C VAL A 889 -12.77 16.34 11.51
N GLU A 890 -13.23 15.11 11.33
CA GLU A 890 -12.58 14.12 10.48
C GLU A 890 -12.88 14.39 9.00
N VAL A 891 -11.84 14.36 8.15
CA VAL A 891 -11.97 14.63 6.71
C VAL A 891 -11.31 13.51 5.92
N LEU A 892 -12.08 12.86 5.06
CA LEU A 892 -11.59 11.86 4.11
C LEU A 892 -11.87 12.36 2.70
N LEU A 893 -10.80 12.71 1.99
CA LEU A 893 -10.86 13.20 0.62
C LEU A 893 -10.55 12.08 -0.35
N LEU A 894 -11.53 11.67 -1.15
CA LEU A 894 -11.43 10.70 -2.24
C LEU A 894 -11.44 11.46 -3.59
N GLU A 895 -11.24 10.72 -4.69
CA GLU A 895 -11.21 11.30 -6.04
C GLU A 895 -12.49 12.08 -6.37
N HIS A 896 -13.66 11.46 -6.13
CA HIS A 896 -14.97 12.07 -6.43
C HIS A 896 -15.82 12.36 -5.18
N TRP A 897 -15.35 11.96 -4.00
CA TRP A 897 -16.12 12.03 -2.76
C TRP A 897 -15.37 12.78 -1.67
N LEU A 898 -16.11 13.52 -0.86
CA LEU A 898 -15.66 14.14 0.38
C LEU A 898 -16.53 13.62 1.51
N LEU A 899 -15.92 12.93 2.46
CA LEU A 899 -16.57 12.50 3.69
C LEU A 899 -16.08 13.39 4.83
N THR A 900 -17.02 13.94 5.59
CA THR A 900 -16.70 14.78 6.76
C THR A 900 -17.48 14.28 7.96
N GLY A 901 -16.79 13.96 9.05
CA GLY A 901 -17.37 13.55 10.33
C GLY A 901 -17.13 14.63 11.38
N TYR A 902 -18.17 15.07 12.09
CA TYR A 902 -18.05 16.12 13.11
C TYR A 902 -19.05 15.94 14.24
N LEU A 903 -18.73 16.50 15.41
CA LEU A 903 -19.60 16.46 16.59
C LEU A 903 -20.80 17.40 16.44
N VAL A 904 -21.99 16.89 16.74
CA VAL A 904 -23.25 17.66 16.82
C VAL A 904 -23.72 17.77 18.28
N SER A 905 -23.38 16.79 19.10
CA SER A 905 -23.47 16.84 20.57
C SER A 905 -22.27 16.12 21.18
N ASP A 906 -22.10 16.17 22.51
CA ASP A 906 -20.97 15.55 23.20
C ASP A 906 -20.82 14.04 22.90
N ASP A 907 -21.93 13.37 22.62
CA ASP A 907 -22.00 11.93 22.37
C ASP A 907 -22.46 11.57 20.94
N GLU A 908 -22.61 12.54 20.03
CA GLU A 908 -23.13 12.29 18.69
C GLU A 908 -22.27 12.93 17.60
N THR A 909 -21.87 12.11 16.62
CA THR A 909 -21.24 12.57 15.39
C THR A 909 -22.16 12.47 14.20
N ARG A 910 -22.02 13.42 13.29
CA ARG A 910 -22.66 13.42 11.99
C ARG A 910 -21.62 13.31 10.91
N TRP A 911 -21.88 12.41 9.98
CA TRP A 911 -21.09 12.21 8.78
C TRP A 911 -21.85 12.70 7.55
N GLN A 912 -21.18 13.46 6.69
CA GLN A 912 -21.72 13.93 5.42
C GLN A 912 -20.96 13.32 4.24
N PHE A 913 -21.70 12.86 3.24
CA PHE A 913 -21.18 12.28 2.00
C PHE A 913 -21.45 13.22 0.84
N ILE A 914 -20.41 13.90 0.37
CA ILE A 914 -20.52 14.97 -0.63
C ILE A 914 -19.85 14.51 -1.92
N HIS A 915 -20.60 14.54 -3.03
CA HIS A 915 -20.04 14.30 -4.36
C HIS A 915 -19.37 15.57 -4.88
N ARG A 916 -18.06 15.53 -5.09
CA ARG A 916 -17.20 16.72 -5.32
C ARG A 916 -17.36 17.36 -6.69
N ASN A 917 -17.74 16.57 -7.70
CA ASN A 917 -17.88 17.07 -9.06
C ASN A 917 -19.18 17.88 -9.22
N SER A 918 -20.24 17.51 -8.49
CA SER A 918 -21.52 18.23 -8.48
C SER A 918 -21.72 19.11 -7.24
N ASP A 919 -20.78 19.08 -6.28
CA ASP A 919 -20.86 19.73 -4.97
C ASP A 919 -22.19 19.45 -4.24
N ARG A 920 -22.73 18.22 -4.41
CA ARG A 920 -24.02 17.83 -3.82
C ARG A 920 -23.82 16.97 -2.57
N LEU A 921 -24.57 17.30 -1.51
CA LEU A 921 -24.72 16.43 -0.34
C LEU A 921 -25.65 15.24 -0.68
N CYS A 922 -25.08 14.06 -0.80
CA CYS A 922 -25.80 12.86 -1.23
C CYS A 922 -26.37 12.06 -0.05
N ALA A 923 -25.67 12.02 1.08
CA ALA A 923 -26.16 11.35 2.28
C ALA A 923 -25.62 11.99 3.57
N THR A 924 -26.32 11.73 4.66
CA THR A 924 -25.88 11.98 6.04
C THR A 924 -25.99 10.70 6.86
N LEU A 925 -25.06 10.48 7.78
CA LEU A 925 -25.10 9.37 8.74
C LEU A 925 -24.95 9.91 10.15
N GLN A 926 -25.91 9.60 11.02
CA GLN A 926 -25.83 9.89 12.45
C GLN A 926 -25.20 8.72 13.19
N TRP A 927 -24.22 9.01 14.04
CA TRP A 927 -23.52 8.02 14.84
C TRP A 927 -23.50 8.43 16.32
N PRO A 928 -23.97 7.57 17.24
CA PRO A 928 -24.12 7.93 18.65
C PRO A 928 -22.80 7.78 19.43
N ARG A 929 -21.68 8.24 18.84
CA ARG A 929 -20.35 8.37 19.49
C ARG A 929 -19.41 9.33 18.74
N PRO A 930 -18.43 9.91 19.46
CA PRO A 930 -17.32 10.66 18.88
C PRO A 930 -16.35 9.78 18.08
N GLU A 931 -15.93 8.65 18.65
CA GLU A 931 -14.87 7.80 18.07
C GLU A 931 -15.43 6.85 17.01
N VAL A 932 -15.40 7.29 15.75
CA VAL A 932 -15.82 6.49 14.60
C VAL A 932 -14.62 6.20 13.71
N ARG A 933 -14.35 4.92 13.44
CA ARG A 933 -13.28 4.52 12.53
C ARG A 933 -13.85 4.24 11.16
N THR A 934 -13.02 4.50 10.14
CA THR A 934 -13.41 4.30 8.75
C THR A 934 -12.42 3.43 7.99
N ARG A 935 -12.95 2.58 7.10
CA ARG A 935 -12.16 1.83 6.11
C ARG A 935 -12.80 2.00 4.75
N LEU A 936 -12.04 2.52 3.79
CA LEU A 936 -12.50 2.77 2.43
C LEU A 936 -11.81 1.79 1.48
N SER A 937 -12.57 1.09 0.65
CA SER A 937 -12.07 0.17 -0.38
C SER A 937 -12.92 0.29 -1.64
N GLY A 938 -12.51 1.16 -2.56
CA GLY A 938 -13.29 1.44 -3.78
C GLY A 938 -14.66 2.03 -3.42
N ALA A 939 -15.72 1.37 -3.89
CA ALA A 939 -17.11 1.76 -3.61
C ALA A 939 -17.62 1.31 -2.23
N ASP A 940 -16.89 0.41 -1.54
CA ASP A 940 -17.28 -0.13 -0.24
C ASP A 940 -16.65 0.70 0.89
N TRP A 941 -17.49 1.36 1.67
CA TRP A 941 -17.09 2.20 2.80
C TRP A 941 -17.62 1.60 4.10
N LEU A 942 -16.70 1.27 5.01
CA LEU A 942 -17.02 0.73 6.32
C LEU A 942 -16.81 1.81 7.38
N MET A 943 -17.77 1.90 8.29
CA MET A 943 -17.73 2.76 9.46
C MET A 943 -18.03 1.90 10.67
N PHE A 944 -17.21 1.98 11.72
CA PHE A 944 -17.32 1.10 12.88
C PHE A 944 -16.73 1.73 14.14
N ASP A 945 -17.10 1.20 15.30
CA ASP A 945 -16.68 1.72 16.60
C ASP A 945 -16.21 0.63 17.58
N ASP A 946 -15.77 1.09 18.75
CA ASP A 946 -15.33 0.25 19.86
C ASP A 946 -16.49 -0.45 20.59
N GLN A 947 -17.74 -0.25 20.17
CA GLN A 947 -18.95 -0.81 20.77
C GLN A 947 -19.63 -1.84 19.86
N GLY A 948 -18.94 -2.32 18.83
CA GLY A 948 -19.43 -3.41 17.98
C GLY A 948 -20.43 -2.99 16.91
N ARG A 949 -20.55 -1.69 16.63
CA ARG A 949 -21.35 -1.17 15.52
C ARG A 949 -20.53 -1.22 14.25
N LEU A 950 -21.12 -1.71 13.16
CA LEU A 950 -20.53 -1.63 11.82
C LEU A 950 -21.60 -1.25 10.78
N SER A 951 -21.36 -0.19 10.04
CA SER A 951 -22.16 0.23 8.90
C SER A 951 -21.34 0.07 7.62
N HIS A 952 -21.88 -0.66 6.65
CA HIS A 952 -21.33 -0.80 5.31
C HIS A 952 -22.15 0.01 4.31
N ILE A 953 -21.52 0.98 3.67
CA ILE A 953 -22.11 1.84 2.66
C ILE A 953 -21.49 1.46 1.32
N ASN A 954 -22.33 1.11 0.34
CA ASN A 954 -21.87 0.88 -1.03
C ASN A 954 -22.28 2.07 -1.90
N ALA A 955 -21.28 2.82 -2.38
CA ALA A 955 -21.49 4.06 -3.13
C ALA A 955 -22.03 3.85 -4.55
N GLU A 956 -21.71 2.72 -5.19
CA GLU A 956 -22.24 2.35 -6.52
C GLU A 956 -23.71 1.95 -6.46
N GLU A 957 -24.15 1.39 -5.34
CA GLU A 957 -25.52 0.94 -5.14
C GLU A 957 -26.38 1.95 -4.36
N GLY A 958 -25.77 2.93 -3.70
CA GLY A 958 -26.46 3.89 -2.83
C GLY A 958 -27.12 3.23 -1.62
N THR A 959 -26.57 2.12 -1.13
CA THR A 959 -27.18 1.34 -0.03
C THR A 959 -26.36 1.37 1.24
N GLN A 960 -27.05 1.28 2.38
CA GLN A 960 -26.48 1.07 3.71
C GLN A 960 -26.85 -0.32 4.22
N ARG A 961 -25.90 -1.01 4.84
CA ARG A 961 -26.13 -2.24 5.60
C ARG A 961 -25.54 -2.10 6.99
N ASN A 962 -26.36 -2.39 7.99
CA ASN A 962 -26.02 -2.26 9.39
C ASN A 962 -25.79 -3.63 10.01
N LEU A 963 -24.70 -3.76 10.75
CA LEU A 963 -24.27 -4.96 11.46
C LEU A 963 -23.97 -4.62 12.92
N THR A 964 -24.36 -5.52 13.81
CA THR A 964 -24.07 -5.47 15.24
C THR A 964 -23.31 -6.72 15.61
N ILE A 965 -22.13 -6.57 16.22
CA ILE A 965 -21.23 -7.69 16.52
C ILE A 965 -21.33 -8.04 18.01
N ASN A 966 -21.77 -9.27 18.28
CA ASN A 966 -21.93 -9.85 19.62
C ASN A 966 -20.90 -10.93 19.96
#